data_AF-A0AAQ6AFT0-F1
#
_entry.id   AF-A0AAQ6AFT0-F1
#
_cell.length_a   1.000
_cell.length_b   1.000
_cell.length_c   1.000
_cell.angle_alpha   90.00
_cell.angle_beta   90.00
_cell.angle_gamma   90.00
#
_symmetry.space_group_name_H-M   'P 1'
#
loop_
_entity.id
_entity.type
_entity.pdbx_description
1 polymer ?
#
loop_
_entity_poly.entity_id
_entity_poly.type
_entity_poly.pdbx_seq_one_letter_code
_entity_poly.pdbx_strand_id
1 'polypeptide(L)'
;MSKIDKMSILGVRSFGIEDKDKQVISFFTPLTVLVGPNGAGKTTIIECLKYATSGELPPGSKGGAFVHDPRDAHETDVRAQIRLLFSDVNGEKVSIHRSMSCTQKAKNYSFKSLEQVITRMKDGEKVSLSSKCGELDREMISSLGVSKPVLNHVIFCHQEESNWPLSEGKALKDKFDSIFAATKYIKALETMRQLRLKQTQTVKECQVELRYLKQNKEKAQQIRDTLATKEAQLMASKDSIQQIESQIDPLENRLMDIDTKLGKVMKLDNDIKALESRKKQMEEDNKELEETMEQVFQGSDEELQQIYQNHQRTVREKERRLTDCQKELERAGRECQRLNRVKADLLVEQGRLQLEADRHTENIKNRDGLVRSLSSYLEMEGYDRTPFTTLQLESFHRHVTQRLEQEKETVSQVMADLQEKERQKQQSIDEMRDKKTGLERTVELKRDLQGKKQQELRNVRADLQRLEGSSNRLQELENELAKAERELQSAVQSSNVDELKAEVVELQREKAELDCTQRQLDQEMETLNTHTTARTQMDMLKKDKTEKEEQVRKIKSRHSEDLVSLLGHFPNKRELEDWIYAKSKEINGTRDRLAKLNKDLASGEQNKSHIAAELRKKEQQLAGDEEKFFNVCGSQDLEQDLGKLQEDLEKISKQRAMLAGATAVYTQFISQLTEEREPCCPVCQRTFPSESDLQEVITDMQSKLRLVPDKLKNTEQDLKRKERKRDEMISLRPVRQSIVQFQEKELPELRNRLQTVNREIERLKNDVEEQETLLGTLMSEEETAKACLQDISLMDRYLMDLKEVERKIAQQSAKLQGVDLTRTIQQVSQEKQETQHKLDTTSSKMELKRKLIQDQQDQIQMLKSAVNETKAEKLQLSSDMQKQQQLEEQCVEFTTEIQALTRDIREAKEQLSPLSAALEKLQQEKQELVERKRQRQEEGQEKVDQKESELQETNTQLHEAEKHKEKINKEMGNIRQDIDTQKVQERWLQDNLTLRKRVEELKDVVAKREALMKDMEHRTDIYLSISSLHLVEVCQAALKELREDQYSKADELYKNKMITMRTTELVIKDLDLYYKALDQTIMKFHSMKMDEINKIIRDLWRSTYRGQDIEYVEIRSDVDENASAGVRRRVYNYRVVMVKGDTALDMRGRCSAGQKVLASLIIRLALAETFCLNCGILALDEPTTNLDRENIESLAHALVEIIKSRSRQRNFQLLVITHDEDFVELLGRSSYIEHFYRIRKNQDQNSEISKCSITSLSSYVH
;
A
#
# COMPACT_ATOMS: atom_id res chain seq x y z
N MET A 1 27.46 40.06 2.86
CA MET A 1 27.82 39.57 4.22
C MET A 1 27.33 40.58 5.23
N SER A 2 26.77 40.13 6.34
CA SER A 2 26.27 41.01 7.39
C SER A 2 27.41 41.65 8.20
N LYS A 3 27.16 42.84 8.76
CA LYS A 3 28.08 43.54 9.67
C LYS A 3 27.32 44.40 10.68
N ILE A 4 27.83 44.56 11.89
CA ILE A 4 27.29 45.49 12.89
C ILE A 4 27.94 46.86 12.73
N ASP A 5 27.13 47.92 12.70
CA ASP A 5 27.64 49.29 12.49
C ASP A 5 27.67 50.06 13.82
N LYS A 6 26.54 50.10 14.54
CA LYS A 6 26.40 50.94 15.74
C LYS A 6 25.39 50.37 16.72
N MET A 7 25.67 50.47 18.01
CA MET A 7 24.73 50.10 19.07
C MET A 7 24.57 51.23 20.09
N SER A 8 23.37 51.37 20.63
CA SER A 8 23.06 52.26 21.74
C SER A 8 22.44 51.47 22.88
N ILE A 9 22.89 51.77 24.11
CA ILE A 9 22.47 51.11 25.35
C ILE A 9 21.96 52.17 26.31
N LEU A 10 20.82 51.90 26.94
CA LEU A 10 20.21 52.72 27.99
C LEU A 10 19.49 51.81 29.01
N GLY A 11 19.71 52.05 30.31
CA GLY A 11 18.99 51.37 31.41
C GLY A 11 19.30 49.87 31.56
N VAL A 12 20.45 49.40 31.06
CA VAL A 12 20.85 47.98 31.13
C VAL A 12 21.97 47.82 32.17
N ARG A 13 21.79 46.95 33.17
CA ARG A 13 22.73 46.75 34.30
C ARG A 13 23.30 48.06 34.84
N SER A 14 24.59 48.32 34.61
CA SER A 14 25.29 49.50 35.10
C SER A 14 25.21 50.73 34.19
N PHE A 15 24.54 50.64 33.05
CA PHE A 15 24.26 51.79 32.21
C PHE A 15 23.05 52.54 32.79
N GLY A 16 23.18 53.87 32.94
CA GLY A 16 22.17 54.72 33.56
C GLY A 16 20.85 54.76 32.79
N ILE A 17 19.80 55.27 33.43
CA ILE A 17 18.42 55.27 32.93
C ILE A 17 18.01 56.59 32.26
N GLU A 18 18.74 57.68 32.50
CA GLU A 18 18.43 58.98 31.93
C GLU A 18 18.95 59.11 30.49
N ASP A 19 18.29 59.92 29.66
CA ASP A 19 18.73 60.15 28.27
C ASP A 19 20.17 60.69 28.15
N LYS A 20 20.65 61.42 29.18
CA LYS A 20 22.04 61.89 29.28
C LYS A 20 23.05 60.74 29.44
N ASP A 21 22.63 59.62 30.02
CA ASP A 21 23.47 58.45 30.29
C ASP A 21 23.52 57.49 29.10
N LYS A 22 22.79 57.78 28.03
CA LYS A 22 22.72 56.95 26.83
C LYS A 22 24.10 56.77 26.20
N GLN A 23 24.62 55.55 26.27
CA GLN A 23 25.90 55.22 25.69
C GLN A 23 25.75 54.71 24.26
N VAL A 24 26.72 55.04 23.42
CA VAL A 24 26.71 54.73 22.00
C VAL A 24 28.08 54.22 21.57
N ILE A 25 28.11 53.02 21.00
CA ILE A 25 29.32 52.37 20.49
C ILE A 25 29.22 52.16 18.98
N SER A 26 30.30 52.44 18.25
CA SER A 26 30.41 52.13 16.82
C SER A 26 31.39 50.98 16.64
N PHE A 27 31.06 49.99 15.81
CA PHE A 27 31.91 48.82 15.61
C PHE A 27 32.77 49.01 14.37
N PHE A 28 34.08 48.88 14.54
CA PHE A 28 35.07 49.02 13.49
C PHE A 28 35.29 47.69 12.74
N THR A 29 36.01 47.77 11.63
CA THR A 29 36.37 46.64 10.76
C THR A 29 37.86 46.81 10.43
N PRO A 30 38.71 45.79 10.63
CA PRO A 30 38.38 44.41 11.00
C PRO A 30 38.29 44.14 12.52
N LEU A 31 38.72 45.05 13.39
CA LEU A 31 38.83 44.81 14.84
C LEU A 31 38.29 45.98 15.66
N THR A 32 37.53 45.67 16.71
CA THR A 32 37.10 46.61 17.76
C THR A 32 37.57 46.08 19.10
N VAL A 33 38.33 46.89 19.84
CA VAL A 33 38.85 46.54 21.17
C VAL A 33 38.15 47.35 22.25
N LEU A 34 37.69 46.68 23.29
CA LEU A 34 37.00 47.23 24.46
C LEU A 34 37.84 46.95 25.71
N VAL A 35 38.33 48.02 26.35
CA VAL A 35 39.25 47.96 27.48
C VAL A 35 38.63 48.61 28.71
N GLY A 36 38.86 48.06 29.89
CA GLY A 36 38.45 48.70 31.14
C GLY A 36 38.64 47.79 32.36
N PRO A 37 38.50 48.34 33.58
CA PRO A 37 38.64 47.56 34.79
C PRO A 37 37.50 46.55 34.97
N ASN A 38 37.66 45.62 35.91
CA ASN A 38 36.62 44.68 36.29
C ASN A 38 35.40 45.43 36.86
N GLY A 39 34.20 44.98 36.52
CA GLY A 39 32.95 45.65 36.93
C GLY A 39 32.59 46.93 36.17
N ALA A 40 33.38 47.36 35.18
CA ALA A 40 33.08 48.55 34.37
C ALA A 40 31.86 48.41 33.44
N GLY A 41 31.37 47.18 33.22
CA GLY A 41 30.25 46.89 32.31
C GLY A 41 30.67 46.42 30.91
N LYS A 42 31.88 45.86 30.76
CA LYS A 42 32.40 45.37 29.48
C LYS A 42 31.59 44.21 28.91
N THR A 43 31.40 43.16 29.70
CA THR A 43 30.59 41.97 29.37
C THR A 43 29.14 42.33 29.02
N THR A 44 28.59 43.36 29.67
CA THR A 44 27.24 43.88 29.39
C THR A 44 27.06 44.30 27.92
N ILE A 45 28.13 44.74 27.23
CA ILE A 45 28.06 45.10 25.81
C ILE A 45 27.82 43.86 24.94
N ILE A 46 28.46 42.73 25.24
CA ILE A 46 28.21 41.44 24.55
C ILE A 46 26.81 40.93 24.86
N GLU A 47 26.38 41.04 26.11
CA GLU A 47 25.02 40.67 26.51
C GLU A 47 23.97 41.50 25.74
N CYS A 48 24.20 42.80 25.57
CA CYS A 48 23.34 43.66 24.75
C CYS A 48 23.30 43.22 23.29
N LEU A 49 24.46 42.88 22.69
CA LEU A 49 24.52 42.35 21.32
C LEU A 49 23.80 40.99 21.21
N LYS A 50 23.99 40.10 22.18
CA LYS A 50 23.33 38.80 22.25
C LYS A 50 21.81 38.98 22.34
N TYR A 51 21.32 39.85 23.22
CA TYR A 51 19.89 40.11 23.39
C TYR A 51 19.30 40.80 22.16
N ALA A 52 19.98 41.79 21.57
CA ALA A 52 19.55 42.48 20.36
C ALA A 52 19.37 41.50 19.19
N THR A 53 20.30 40.56 19.02
CA THR A 53 20.32 39.65 17.86
C THR A 53 19.48 38.39 18.06
N SER A 54 19.36 37.86 19.27
CA SER A 54 18.73 36.54 19.52
C SER A 54 17.54 36.55 20.49
N GLY A 55 17.32 37.67 21.20
CA GLY A 55 16.33 37.77 22.27
C GLY A 55 16.69 37.02 23.56
N GLU A 56 17.85 36.35 23.64
CA GLU A 56 18.26 35.63 24.85
C GLU A 56 18.86 36.56 25.90
N LEU A 57 18.45 36.32 27.16
CA LEU A 57 18.98 36.99 28.33
C LEU A 57 20.29 36.32 28.81
N PRO A 58 21.12 37.03 29.58
CA PRO A 58 22.31 36.45 30.21
C PRO A 58 21.98 35.27 31.13
N PRO A 59 22.87 34.26 31.25
CA PRO A 59 22.66 33.14 32.17
C PRO A 59 22.50 33.61 33.62
N GLY A 60 21.66 32.91 34.40
CA GLY A 60 21.36 33.26 35.80
C GLY A 60 20.47 34.50 36.00
N SER A 61 20.23 35.31 34.97
CA SER A 61 19.34 36.47 35.05
C SER A 61 17.89 36.07 34.74
N LYS A 62 17.00 36.06 35.75
CA LYS A 62 15.54 35.89 35.54
C LYS A 62 14.90 37.14 34.90
N GLY A 63 15.58 37.79 33.95
CA GLY A 63 15.20 39.05 33.30
C GLY A 63 15.36 40.30 34.17
N GLY A 64 14.98 40.24 35.45
CA GLY A 64 15.01 41.40 36.35
C GLY A 64 16.41 41.95 36.63
N ALA A 65 17.44 41.11 36.61
CA ALA A 65 18.83 41.51 36.87
C ALA A 65 19.57 42.08 35.63
N PHE A 66 18.93 42.06 34.46
CA PHE A 66 19.51 42.62 33.22
C PHE A 66 19.13 44.08 33.03
N VAL A 67 17.94 44.48 33.46
CA VAL A 67 17.52 45.89 33.57
C VAL A 67 18.20 46.52 34.79
N HIS A 68 18.57 47.80 34.70
CA HIS A 68 19.10 48.56 35.83
C HIS A 68 18.17 48.42 37.06
N ASP A 69 18.72 48.19 38.26
CA ASP A 69 17.89 47.86 39.44
C ASP A 69 17.00 49.06 39.79
N PRO A 70 15.66 48.88 39.85
CA PRO A 70 14.73 49.93 40.28
C PRO A 70 15.08 50.59 41.63
N ARG A 71 15.69 49.84 42.56
CA ARG A 71 16.14 50.40 43.85
C ARG A 71 17.30 51.37 43.70
N ASP A 72 18.26 51.05 42.81
CA ASP A 72 19.43 51.87 42.54
C ASP A 72 19.05 53.13 41.76
N ALA A 73 18.07 53.01 40.86
CA ALA A 73 17.45 54.13 40.14
C ALA A 73 16.50 54.99 40.99
N HIS A 74 16.13 54.55 42.20
CA HIS A 74 15.09 55.16 43.03
C HIS A 74 13.71 55.30 42.34
N GLU A 75 13.38 54.36 41.43
CA GLU A 75 12.11 54.32 40.69
C GLU A 75 11.37 53.00 40.90
N THR A 76 10.04 52.98 40.67
CA THR A 76 9.24 51.74 40.79
C THR A 76 9.17 50.92 39.51
N ASP A 77 9.37 51.56 38.35
CA ASP A 77 9.37 50.93 37.02
C ASP A 77 10.52 51.50 36.18
N VAL A 78 11.55 50.68 35.94
CA VAL A 78 12.70 51.07 35.12
C VAL A 78 12.55 50.51 33.72
N ARG A 79 12.84 51.34 32.72
CA ARG A 79 12.85 50.94 31.31
C ARG A 79 14.27 50.88 30.77
N ALA A 80 14.55 49.82 30.01
CA ALA A 80 15.80 49.67 29.28
C ALA A 80 15.54 49.61 27.79
N GLN A 81 16.46 50.18 27.01
CA GLN A 81 16.40 50.21 25.56
C GLN A 81 17.75 49.85 24.95
N ILE A 82 17.71 48.94 23.97
CA ILE A 82 18.86 48.60 23.13
C ILE A 82 18.48 48.89 21.68
N ARG A 83 19.31 49.67 20.98
CA ARG A 83 19.16 49.95 19.55
C ARG A 83 20.39 49.45 18.82
N LEU A 84 20.22 48.61 17.80
CA LEU A 84 21.32 48.08 16.98
C LEU A 84 21.07 48.43 15.52
N LEU A 85 22.05 49.10 14.91
CA LEU A 85 22.14 49.36 13.49
C LEU A 85 23.16 48.38 12.89
N PHE A 86 22.73 47.63 11.87
CA PHE A 86 23.57 46.67 11.19
C PHE A 86 23.23 46.65 9.70
N SER A 87 24.13 46.09 8.90
CA SER A 87 23.90 45.79 7.48
C SER A 87 23.57 44.32 7.33
N ASP A 88 22.50 44.00 6.58
CA ASP A 88 22.06 42.62 6.36
C ASP A 88 22.98 41.86 5.37
N VAL A 89 22.63 40.61 5.05
CA VAL A 89 23.39 39.79 4.09
C VAL A 89 23.52 40.44 2.71
N ASN A 90 22.52 41.24 2.29
CA ASN A 90 22.45 41.96 1.03
C ASN A 90 23.16 43.33 1.07
N GLY A 91 23.55 43.80 2.25
CA GLY A 91 24.20 45.08 2.47
C GLY A 91 23.23 46.24 2.76
N GLU A 92 21.95 45.97 2.93
CA GLU A 92 20.94 46.96 3.30
C GLU A 92 21.02 47.30 4.79
N LYS A 93 20.85 48.58 5.14
CA LYS A 93 20.87 49.03 6.54
C LYS A 93 19.55 48.72 7.24
N VAL A 94 19.65 47.98 8.34
CA VAL A 94 18.54 47.59 9.20
C VAL A 94 18.79 48.12 10.61
N SER A 95 17.78 48.74 11.20
CA SER A 95 17.81 49.22 12.59
C SER A 95 16.78 48.46 13.41
N ILE A 96 17.20 47.91 14.54
CA ILE A 96 16.31 47.24 15.49
C ILE A 96 16.29 47.95 16.84
N HIS A 97 15.11 47.95 17.45
CA HIS A 97 14.84 48.56 18.74
C HIS A 97 14.20 47.52 19.64
N ARG A 98 14.91 47.11 20.69
CA ARG A 98 14.35 46.25 21.75
C ARG A 98 14.21 47.04 23.03
N SER A 99 12.99 47.09 23.54
CA SER A 99 12.64 47.75 24.78
C SER A 99 12.18 46.73 25.81
N MET A 100 12.48 46.97 27.08
CA MET A 100 12.08 46.11 28.19
C MET A 100 11.86 46.94 29.45
N SER A 101 11.10 46.43 30.40
CA SER A 101 10.91 47.07 31.70
C SER A 101 11.02 46.08 32.86
N CYS A 102 11.46 46.61 34.00
CA CYS A 102 11.50 45.89 35.26
C CYS A 102 10.75 46.71 36.31
N THR A 103 9.65 46.14 36.80
CA THR A 103 8.81 46.78 37.82
C THR A 103 9.04 46.10 39.17
N GLN A 104 9.29 46.89 40.22
CA GLN A 104 9.40 46.39 41.58
C GLN A 104 7.99 46.22 42.20
N LYS A 105 7.65 45.00 42.63
CA LYS A 105 6.39 44.70 43.33
C LYS A 105 6.68 44.16 44.73
N ALA A 106 6.44 44.94 45.78
CA ALA A 106 6.63 44.55 47.19
C ALA A 106 7.96 43.81 47.49
N LYS A 107 8.00 42.46 47.37
CA LYS A 107 9.19 41.61 47.56
C LYS A 107 9.77 40.98 46.28
N ASN A 108 9.11 41.11 45.13
CA ASN A 108 9.46 40.43 43.88
C ASN A 108 9.65 41.43 42.72
N TYR A 109 10.57 41.12 41.81
CA TYR A 109 10.75 41.84 40.55
C TYR A 109 9.92 41.23 39.42
N SER A 110 9.32 42.07 38.58
CA SER A 110 8.55 41.66 37.41
C SER A 110 9.21 42.20 36.14
N PHE A 111 9.83 41.32 35.36
CA PHE A 111 10.39 41.65 34.05
C PHE A 111 9.32 41.56 32.95
N LYS A 112 9.33 42.50 32.01
CA LYS A 112 8.49 42.49 30.81
C LYS A 112 9.29 42.95 29.59
N SER A 113 9.26 42.16 28.51
CA SER A 113 9.67 42.64 27.19
C SER A 113 8.56 43.51 26.58
N LEU A 114 8.91 44.71 26.14
CA LEU A 114 7.97 45.65 25.50
C LEU A 114 7.97 45.45 23.98
N GLU A 115 7.16 46.25 23.28
CA GLU A 115 7.06 46.25 21.83
C GLU A 115 8.43 46.50 21.17
N GLN A 116 8.72 45.73 20.12
CA GLN A 116 10.01 45.74 19.43
C GLN A 116 9.80 46.20 18.00
N VAL A 117 10.71 47.03 17.49
CA VAL A 117 10.55 47.70 16.20
C VAL A 117 11.75 47.39 15.32
N ILE A 118 11.48 46.98 14.08
CA ILE A 118 12.48 46.86 13.02
C ILE A 118 12.21 47.92 11.95
N THR A 119 13.27 48.60 11.52
CA THR A 119 13.21 49.63 10.49
C THR A 119 14.16 49.25 9.36
N ARG A 120 13.65 49.21 8.14
CA ARG A 120 14.41 48.96 6.91
C ARG A 120 14.35 50.19 6.00
N MET A 121 15.36 50.38 5.16
CA MET A 121 15.25 51.31 4.03
C MET A 121 14.72 50.56 2.80
N LYS A 122 13.57 50.96 2.27
CA LYS A 122 13.06 50.51 0.97
C LYS A 122 12.87 51.73 0.08
N ASP A 123 13.45 51.72 -1.11
CA ASP A 123 13.32 52.80 -2.11
C ASP A 123 13.69 54.21 -1.58
N GLY A 124 14.60 54.29 -0.60
CA GLY A 124 15.00 55.54 0.04
C GLY A 124 14.12 55.99 1.22
N GLU A 125 12.99 55.33 1.47
CA GLU A 125 12.11 55.60 2.61
C GLU A 125 12.33 54.61 3.77
N LYS A 126 12.18 55.10 5.00
CA LYS A 126 12.29 54.28 6.23
C LYS A 126 10.95 53.61 6.52
N VAL A 127 10.86 52.32 6.24
CA VAL A 127 9.68 51.51 6.59
C VAL A 127 9.93 50.88 7.97
N SER A 128 9.12 51.27 8.96
CA SER A 128 9.16 50.68 10.31
C SER A 128 8.02 49.71 10.51
N LEU A 129 8.35 48.49 10.93
CA LEU A 129 7.39 47.43 11.24
C LEU A 129 7.48 47.15 12.74
N SER A 130 6.35 47.24 13.44
CA SER A 130 6.22 46.67 14.77
C SER A 130 6.01 45.16 14.61
N SER A 131 6.75 44.36 15.37
CA SER A 131 6.70 42.89 15.28
C SER A 131 6.71 42.26 16.66
N LYS A 132 6.08 41.09 16.78
CA LYS A 132 6.17 40.31 18.01
C LYS A 132 7.61 39.84 18.20
N CYS A 133 8.04 39.69 19.45
CA CYS A 133 9.42 39.35 19.82
C CYS A 133 9.97 38.14 19.02
N GLY A 134 9.16 37.09 18.87
CA GLY A 134 9.56 35.88 18.14
C GLY A 134 9.61 36.02 16.62
N GLU A 135 8.90 36.99 16.04
CA GLU A 135 8.99 37.31 14.60
C GLU A 135 10.27 38.09 14.33
N LEU A 136 10.60 39.06 15.20
CA LEU A 136 11.86 39.80 15.13
C LEU A 136 13.07 38.87 15.21
N ASP A 137 13.08 37.89 16.13
CA ASP A 137 14.17 36.93 16.25
C ASP A 137 14.38 36.12 14.97
N ARG A 138 13.29 35.71 14.28
CA ARG A 138 13.37 34.99 13.00
C ARG A 138 13.90 35.89 11.90
N GLU A 139 13.46 37.14 11.86
CA GLU A 139 13.92 38.14 10.91
C GLU A 139 15.41 38.44 11.11
N MET A 140 15.89 38.54 12.35
CA MET A 140 17.31 38.75 12.68
C MET A 140 18.19 37.60 12.19
N ILE A 141 17.78 36.35 12.42
CA ILE A 141 18.48 35.15 11.92
C ILE A 141 18.61 35.20 10.39
N SER A 142 17.54 35.60 9.69
CA SER A 142 17.54 35.72 8.23
C SER A 142 18.41 36.87 7.74
N SER A 143 18.35 38.04 8.39
CA SER A 143 19.08 39.24 7.99
C SER A 143 20.57 39.14 8.28
N LEU A 144 20.98 38.47 9.38
CA LEU A 144 22.39 38.23 9.69
C LEU A 144 22.95 37.02 8.94
N GLY A 145 22.10 36.08 8.51
CA GLY A 145 22.51 34.89 7.76
C GLY A 145 23.15 33.78 8.61
N VAL A 146 22.87 33.75 9.90
CA VAL A 146 23.42 32.77 10.88
C VAL A 146 22.35 32.26 11.81
N SER A 147 22.46 31.00 12.24
CA SER A 147 21.48 30.36 13.12
C SER A 147 21.54 30.93 14.55
N LYS A 148 20.40 30.88 15.28
CA LYS A 148 20.34 31.32 16.69
C LYS A 148 21.38 30.63 17.59
N PRO A 149 21.58 29.30 17.53
CA PRO A 149 22.62 28.63 18.33
C PRO A 149 24.05 29.12 18.01
N VAL A 150 24.34 29.46 16.76
CA VAL A 150 25.64 30.02 16.35
C VAL A 150 25.83 31.43 16.92
N LEU A 151 24.80 32.27 16.87
CA LEU A 151 24.83 33.60 17.52
C LEU A 151 25.11 33.49 19.03
N ASN A 152 24.52 32.51 19.71
CA ASN A 152 24.54 32.44 21.18
C ASN A 152 25.73 31.68 21.77
N HIS A 153 26.23 30.64 21.09
CA HIS A 153 27.30 29.79 21.62
C HIS A 153 28.65 30.01 20.94
N VAL A 154 28.67 30.63 19.76
CA VAL A 154 29.90 30.83 18.97
C VAL A 154 30.25 32.32 18.89
N ILE A 155 29.35 33.15 18.32
CA ILE A 155 29.59 34.57 18.04
C ILE A 155 29.58 35.41 19.32
N PHE A 156 28.44 35.50 20.01
CA PHE A 156 28.24 36.27 21.25
C PHE A 156 28.15 35.36 22.47
N CYS A 157 29.12 34.45 22.59
CA CYS A 157 29.19 33.56 23.75
C CYS A 157 29.45 34.37 25.03
N HIS A 158 28.69 34.08 26.08
CA HIS A 158 28.85 34.70 27.39
C HIS A 158 30.15 34.21 28.08
N GLN A 159 30.78 35.07 28.89
CA GLN A 159 32.02 34.78 29.62
C GLN A 159 31.94 33.48 30.44
N GLU A 160 30.88 33.32 31.24
CA GLU A 160 30.67 32.12 32.08
C GLU A 160 30.44 30.83 31.28
N GLU A 161 29.99 30.94 30.03
CA GLU A 161 29.73 29.79 29.15
C GLU A 161 30.87 29.52 28.16
N SER A 162 31.94 30.31 28.16
CA SER A 162 33.04 30.23 27.19
C SER A 162 33.67 28.85 27.07
N ASN A 163 33.75 28.10 28.17
CA ASN A 163 34.33 26.76 28.25
C ASN A 163 33.36 25.61 27.90
N TRP A 164 32.21 25.91 27.30
CA TRP A 164 31.22 24.89 26.94
C TRP A 164 31.73 23.75 26.04
N PRO A 165 32.74 23.91 25.16
CA PRO A 165 33.27 22.79 24.38
C PRO A 165 33.86 21.65 25.23
N LEU A 166 34.21 21.94 26.49
CA LEU A 166 34.75 20.97 27.45
C LEU A 166 33.73 20.58 28.54
N SER A 167 32.45 20.92 28.32
CA SER A 167 31.35 20.59 29.24
C SER A 167 31.01 19.08 29.22
N GLU A 168 30.07 18.67 30.07
CA GLU A 168 29.68 17.26 30.16
C GLU A 168 29.04 16.75 28.87
N GLY A 169 29.19 15.45 28.58
CA GLY A 169 28.81 14.87 27.29
C GLY A 169 27.38 15.19 26.82
N LYS A 170 26.40 15.28 27.73
CA LYS A 170 25.03 15.70 27.39
C LYS A 170 24.94 17.18 26.98
N ALA A 171 25.50 18.08 27.78
CA ALA A 171 25.46 19.52 27.50
C ALA A 171 26.26 19.88 26.23
N LEU A 172 27.42 19.24 26.04
CA LEU A 172 28.24 19.39 24.86
C LEU A 172 27.49 18.94 23.59
N LYS A 173 26.86 17.77 23.67
CA LYS A 173 26.04 17.22 22.59
C LYS A 173 24.88 18.14 22.23
N ASP A 174 24.13 18.63 23.21
CA ASP A 174 22.96 19.48 22.94
C ASP A 174 23.37 20.79 22.23
N LYS A 175 24.55 21.36 22.56
CA LYS A 175 25.10 22.54 21.87
C LYS A 175 25.55 22.22 20.45
N PHE A 176 26.29 21.13 20.23
CA PHE A 176 26.69 20.71 18.87
C PHE A 176 25.47 20.38 17.99
N ASP A 177 24.54 19.55 18.46
CA ASP A 177 23.32 19.19 17.70
C ASP A 177 22.50 20.44 17.31
N SER A 178 22.51 21.47 18.16
CA SER A 178 21.87 22.75 17.89
C SER A 178 22.63 23.59 16.84
N ILE A 179 23.96 23.64 16.91
CA ILE A 179 24.83 24.38 15.96
C ILE A 179 24.73 23.79 14.56
N PHE A 180 24.80 22.46 14.43
CA PHE A 180 24.65 21.76 13.14
C PHE A 180 23.25 21.93 12.52
N ALA A 181 22.29 22.50 13.25
CA ALA A 181 20.88 22.67 12.84
C ALA A 181 20.22 21.37 12.34
N ALA A 182 20.80 20.21 12.69
CA ALA A 182 20.30 18.89 12.32
C ALA A 182 18.92 18.65 12.95
N THR A 183 18.57 19.37 14.02
CA THR A 183 17.26 19.27 14.69
C THR A 183 16.06 19.43 13.75
N LYS A 184 16.14 20.25 12.68
CA LYS A 184 15.06 20.36 11.68
C LYS A 184 14.89 19.06 10.88
N TYR A 185 16.00 18.53 10.36
CA TYR A 185 15.99 17.29 9.58
C TYR A 185 15.71 16.05 10.44
N ILE A 186 16.16 16.05 11.70
CA ILE A 186 15.83 15.03 12.69
C ILE A 186 14.32 15.01 12.98
N LYS A 187 13.67 16.18 13.09
CA LYS A 187 12.20 16.25 13.21
C LYS A 187 11.49 15.73 11.95
N ALA A 188 12.03 15.97 10.77
CA ALA A 188 11.51 15.42 9.51
C ALA A 188 11.62 13.88 9.49
N LEU A 189 12.77 13.32 9.91
CA LEU A 189 12.95 11.88 10.05
C LEU A 189 11.96 11.26 11.05
N GLU A 190 11.72 11.93 12.19
CA GLU A 190 10.77 11.44 13.20
C GLU A 190 9.32 11.47 12.69
N THR A 191 8.94 12.51 11.95
CA THR A 191 7.60 12.58 11.32
C THR A 191 7.41 11.51 10.25
N MET A 192 8.42 11.27 9.39
CA MET A 192 8.41 10.15 8.43
C MET A 192 8.27 8.80 9.13
N ARG A 193 8.98 8.60 10.24
CA ARG A 193 8.89 7.39 11.05
C ARG A 193 7.50 7.18 11.64
N GLN A 194 6.90 8.23 12.22
CA GLN A 194 5.54 8.18 12.78
C GLN A 194 4.50 7.86 11.69
N LEU A 195 4.63 8.47 10.51
CA LEU A 195 3.78 8.16 9.34
C LEU A 195 3.93 6.69 8.93
N ARG A 196 5.16 6.17 8.85
CA ARG A 196 5.42 4.77 8.52
C ARG A 196 4.77 3.81 9.52
N LEU A 197 4.88 4.09 10.83
CA LEU A 197 4.23 3.29 11.87
C LEU A 197 2.71 3.30 11.74
N LYS A 198 2.12 4.47 11.49
CA LYS A 198 0.67 4.61 11.27
C LYS A 198 0.21 3.79 10.06
N GLN A 199 0.89 3.90 8.92
CA GLN A 199 0.54 3.13 7.72
C GLN A 199 0.74 1.62 7.92
N THR A 200 1.77 1.21 8.67
CA THR A 200 1.99 -0.21 9.02
C THR A 200 0.82 -0.77 9.83
N GLN A 201 0.28 0.03 10.77
CA GLN A 201 -0.90 -0.35 11.53
C GLN A 201 -2.14 -0.46 10.61
N THR A 202 -2.34 0.50 9.70
CA THR A 202 -3.42 0.44 8.70
C THR A 202 -3.32 -0.80 7.82
N VAL A 203 -2.13 -1.22 7.41
CA VAL A 203 -1.93 -2.48 6.66
C VAL A 203 -2.38 -3.69 7.48
N LYS A 204 -2.05 -3.76 8.77
CA LYS A 204 -2.51 -4.85 9.65
C LYS A 204 -4.02 -4.89 9.77
N GLU A 205 -4.67 -3.74 9.94
CA GLU A 205 -6.13 -3.62 9.98
C GLU A 205 -6.76 -4.08 8.66
N CYS A 206 -6.20 -3.63 7.53
CA CYS A 206 -6.64 -4.07 6.20
C CYS A 206 -6.45 -5.58 6.00
N GLN A 207 -5.38 -6.18 6.52
CA GLN A 207 -5.14 -7.62 6.43
C GLN A 207 -6.19 -8.43 7.21
N VAL A 208 -6.58 -7.97 8.40
CA VAL A 208 -7.65 -8.61 9.19
C VAL A 208 -8.98 -8.52 8.46
N GLU A 209 -9.35 -7.33 7.97
CA GLU A 209 -10.57 -7.15 7.18
C GLU A 209 -10.58 -7.98 5.90
N LEU A 210 -9.44 -8.08 5.21
CA LEU A 210 -9.29 -8.90 4.00
C LEU A 210 -9.51 -10.39 4.27
N ARG A 211 -9.13 -10.91 5.44
CA ARG A 211 -9.44 -12.30 5.81
C ARG A 211 -10.95 -12.52 5.90
N TYR A 212 -11.67 -11.60 6.54
CA TYR A 212 -13.13 -11.67 6.65
C TYR A 212 -13.81 -11.52 5.28
N LEU A 213 -13.41 -10.54 4.48
CA LEU A 213 -13.94 -10.34 3.13
C LEU A 213 -13.63 -11.51 2.19
N LYS A 214 -12.47 -12.16 2.36
CA LYS A 214 -12.11 -13.38 1.63
C LYS A 214 -13.06 -14.54 1.99
N GLN A 215 -13.33 -14.75 3.27
CA GLN A 215 -14.31 -15.76 3.71
C GLN A 215 -15.71 -15.48 3.13
N ASN A 216 -16.14 -14.22 3.14
CA ASN A 216 -17.43 -13.84 2.55
C ASN A 216 -17.48 -14.05 1.05
N LYS A 217 -16.38 -13.75 0.33
CA LYS A 217 -16.25 -14.04 -1.10
C LYS A 217 -16.30 -15.53 -1.38
N GLU A 218 -15.55 -16.34 -0.63
CA GLU A 218 -15.53 -17.80 -0.79
C GLU A 218 -16.90 -18.42 -0.49
N LYS A 219 -17.57 -17.96 0.58
CA LYS A 219 -18.92 -18.39 0.92
C LYS A 219 -19.94 -17.97 -0.15
N ALA A 220 -19.87 -16.73 -0.64
CA ALA A 220 -20.72 -16.27 -1.74
C ALA A 220 -20.52 -17.14 -3.00
N GLN A 221 -19.27 -17.50 -3.32
CA GLN A 221 -18.97 -18.38 -4.44
C GLN A 221 -19.52 -19.80 -4.22
N GLN A 222 -19.37 -20.37 -3.02
CA GLN A 222 -19.97 -21.67 -2.68
C GLN A 222 -21.50 -21.67 -2.82
N ILE A 223 -22.17 -20.59 -2.41
CA ILE A 223 -23.62 -20.45 -2.58
C ILE A 223 -23.98 -20.34 -4.07
N ARG A 224 -23.22 -19.59 -4.88
CA ARG A 224 -23.42 -19.52 -6.34
C ARG A 224 -23.23 -20.88 -7.02
N ASP A 225 -22.18 -21.61 -6.67
CA ASP A 225 -21.89 -22.93 -7.24
C ASP A 225 -22.96 -23.95 -6.83
N THR A 226 -23.42 -23.89 -5.58
CA THR A 226 -24.54 -24.70 -5.09
C THR A 226 -25.84 -24.36 -5.83
N LEU A 227 -26.14 -23.06 -6.01
CA LEU A 227 -27.30 -22.61 -6.77
C LEU A 227 -27.23 -23.09 -8.21
N ALA A 228 -26.11 -22.91 -8.91
CA ALA A 228 -25.93 -23.38 -10.28
C ALA A 228 -26.11 -24.91 -10.40
N THR A 229 -25.57 -25.67 -9.43
CA THR A 229 -25.75 -27.12 -9.38
C THR A 229 -27.20 -27.51 -9.15
N LYS A 230 -27.91 -26.80 -8.25
CA LYS A 230 -29.32 -27.05 -7.94
C LYS A 230 -30.26 -26.60 -9.06
N GLU A 231 -29.96 -25.51 -9.75
CA GLU A 231 -30.65 -25.04 -10.94
C GLU A 231 -30.45 -26.01 -12.11
N ALA A 232 -29.24 -26.54 -12.30
CA ALA A 232 -28.98 -27.60 -13.27
C ALA A 232 -29.75 -28.89 -12.93
N GLN A 233 -29.82 -29.27 -11.64
CA GLN A 233 -30.66 -30.40 -11.18
C GLN A 233 -32.15 -30.13 -11.39
N LEU A 234 -32.61 -28.89 -11.16
CA LEU A 234 -34.00 -28.49 -11.37
C LEU A 234 -34.35 -28.48 -12.86
N MET A 235 -33.47 -27.98 -13.73
CA MET A 235 -33.63 -28.03 -15.18
C MET A 235 -33.64 -29.47 -15.67
N ALA A 236 -32.68 -30.30 -15.25
CA ALA A 236 -32.69 -31.72 -15.59
C ALA A 236 -33.96 -32.44 -15.09
N SER A 237 -34.46 -32.09 -13.91
CA SER A 237 -35.73 -32.61 -13.38
C SER A 237 -36.94 -32.08 -14.16
N LYS A 238 -36.94 -30.82 -14.61
CA LYS A 238 -37.98 -30.24 -15.46
C LYS A 238 -37.98 -30.85 -16.85
N ASP A 239 -36.81 -31.08 -17.44
CA ASP A 239 -36.64 -31.76 -18.72
C ASP A 239 -37.06 -33.22 -18.59
N SER A 240 -36.74 -33.88 -17.47
CA SER A 240 -37.23 -35.23 -17.17
C SER A 240 -38.75 -35.23 -16.99
N ILE A 241 -39.33 -34.22 -16.33
CA ILE A 241 -40.79 -34.06 -16.21
C ILE A 241 -41.40 -33.80 -17.58
N GLN A 242 -40.83 -32.95 -18.44
CA GLN A 242 -41.29 -32.72 -19.81
C GLN A 242 -41.14 -33.95 -20.69
N GLN A 243 -40.07 -34.74 -20.52
CA GLN A 243 -39.91 -36.03 -21.18
C GLN A 243 -40.96 -37.02 -20.69
N ILE A 244 -41.25 -37.06 -19.38
CA ILE A 244 -42.32 -37.88 -18.82
C ILE A 244 -43.69 -37.38 -19.30
N GLU A 245 -43.96 -36.07 -19.34
CA GLU A 245 -45.19 -35.45 -19.84
C GLU A 245 -45.38 -35.69 -21.34
N SER A 246 -44.32 -35.60 -22.13
CA SER A 246 -44.34 -35.92 -23.57
C SER A 246 -44.37 -37.43 -23.85
N GLN A 247 -44.08 -38.28 -22.85
CA GLN A 247 -44.39 -39.71 -22.86
C GLN A 247 -45.80 -39.98 -22.33
N ILE A 248 -46.32 -39.14 -21.44
CA ILE A 248 -47.69 -39.15 -20.95
C ILE A 248 -48.63 -38.80 -22.10
N ASP A 249 -48.37 -37.82 -22.96
CA ASP A 249 -49.23 -37.51 -24.12
C ASP A 249 -49.51 -38.72 -25.05
N PRO A 250 -48.51 -39.48 -25.53
CA PRO A 250 -48.76 -40.69 -26.30
C PRO A 250 -49.28 -41.83 -25.43
N LEU A 251 -48.98 -41.86 -24.12
CA LEU A 251 -49.58 -42.82 -23.19
C LEU A 251 -51.02 -42.48 -22.84
N GLU A 252 -51.46 -41.22 -22.84
CA GLU A 252 -52.78 -40.62 -22.60
C GLU A 252 -53.58 -40.65 -23.88
N ASN A 253 -52.97 -40.43 -25.04
CA ASN A 253 -53.60 -40.71 -26.32
C ASN A 253 -53.74 -42.23 -26.51
N ARG A 254 -52.76 -43.04 -26.08
CA ARG A 254 -52.95 -44.49 -25.96
C ARG A 254 -53.89 -44.83 -24.83
N LEU A 255 -53.99 -44.07 -23.74
CA LEU A 255 -54.90 -44.35 -22.62
C LEU A 255 -56.30 -44.00 -23.04
N MET A 256 -56.51 -42.92 -23.80
CA MET A 256 -57.78 -42.43 -24.32
C MET A 256 -58.19 -43.19 -25.57
N ASP A 257 -57.26 -43.71 -26.36
CA ASP A 257 -57.53 -44.73 -27.39
C ASP A 257 -57.79 -46.09 -26.72
N ILE A 258 -57.05 -46.45 -25.67
CA ILE A 258 -57.32 -47.62 -24.83
C ILE A 258 -58.62 -47.44 -24.07
N ASP A 259 -59.06 -46.24 -23.68
CA ASP A 259 -60.23 -45.89 -22.82
C ASP A 259 -61.44 -45.50 -23.67
N THR A 260 -61.25 -45.15 -24.94
CA THR A 260 -62.31 -45.26 -25.95
C THR A 260 -62.44 -46.70 -26.42
N LYS A 261 -61.37 -47.49 -26.48
CA LYS A 261 -61.42 -48.95 -26.64
C LYS A 261 -61.91 -49.63 -25.36
N LEU A 262 -61.63 -49.11 -24.16
CA LEU A 262 -62.01 -49.60 -22.83
C LEU A 262 -63.40 -49.10 -22.55
N GLY A 263 -63.84 -47.98 -23.08
CA GLY A 263 -65.21 -47.48 -23.07
C GLY A 263 -66.07 -48.21 -24.09
N LYS A 264 -65.49 -48.71 -25.19
CA LYS A 264 -66.11 -49.70 -26.09
C LYS A 264 -66.13 -51.09 -25.44
N VAL A 265 -65.06 -51.49 -24.75
CA VAL A 265 -64.92 -52.76 -24.02
C VAL A 265 -65.66 -52.73 -22.68
N MET A 266 -65.91 -51.58 -22.07
CA MET A 266 -66.72 -51.33 -20.86
C MET A 266 -68.17 -51.12 -21.25
N LYS A 267 -68.47 -50.57 -22.43
CA LYS A 267 -69.80 -50.75 -23.02
C LYS A 267 -70.05 -52.24 -23.22
N LEU A 268 -69.13 -52.98 -23.83
CA LEU A 268 -69.22 -54.43 -23.98
C LEU A 268 -69.16 -55.21 -22.65
N ASP A 269 -68.40 -54.79 -21.64
CA ASP A 269 -68.23 -55.43 -20.30
C ASP A 269 -69.38 -55.06 -19.36
N ASN A 270 -69.94 -53.86 -19.47
CA ASN A 270 -71.20 -53.50 -18.81
C ASN A 270 -72.39 -54.16 -19.50
N ASP A 271 -72.34 -54.36 -20.83
CA ASP A 271 -73.31 -55.18 -21.56
C ASP A 271 -73.16 -56.67 -21.15
N ILE A 272 -71.93 -57.18 -20.95
CA ILE A 272 -71.64 -58.56 -20.48
C ILE A 272 -72.00 -58.75 -19.00
N LYS A 273 -71.67 -57.83 -18.10
CA LYS A 273 -72.08 -57.87 -16.68
C LYS A 273 -73.58 -57.67 -16.49
N ALA A 274 -74.22 -56.84 -17.31
CA ALA A 274 -75.68 -56.72 -17.35
C ALA A 274 -76.36 -57.98 -17.90
N LEU A 275 -75.67 -58.78 -18.73
CA LEU A 275 -76.13 -60.10 -19.17
C LEU A 275 -75.83 -61.21 -18.13
N GLU A 276 -74.72 -61.15 -17.39
CA GLU A 276 -74.38 -62.07 -16.28
C GLU A 276 -75.32 -61.93 -15.06
N SER A 277 -75.63 -60.71 -14.64
CA SER A 277 -76.58 -60.44 -13.55
C SER A 277 -78.01 -60.84 -13.93
N ARG A 278 -78.40 -60.62 -15.19
CA ARG A 278 -79.72 -60.99 -15.71
C ARG A 278 -79.89 -62.50 -15.92
N LYS A 279 -78.81 -63.24 -16.19
CA LYS A 279 -78.79 -64.71 -16.23
C LYS A 279 -78.98 -65.33 -14.84
N LYS A 280 -78.31 -64.79 -13.83
CA LYS A 280 -78.38 -65.28 -12.44
C LYS A 280 -79.77 -65.06 -11.81
N GLN A 281 -80.40 -63.92 -12.09
CA GLN A 281 -81.76 -63.58 -11.65
C GLN A 281 -82.83 -64.50 -12.28
N MET A 282 -82.72 -64.83 -13.59
CA MET A 282 -83.67 -65.73 -14.26
C MET A 282 -83.54 -67.21 -13.88
N GLU A 283 -82.38 -67.65 -13.36
CA GLU A 283 -82.18 -69.00 -12.81
C GLU A 283 -82.89 -69.17 -11.45
N GLU A 284 -83.04 -68.09 -10.68
CA GLU A 284 -83.78 -68.08 -9.40
C GLU A 284 -85.29 -67.91 -9.63
N ASP A 285 -85.70 -67.00 -10.53
CA ASP A 285 -87.12 -66.72 -10.82
C ASP A 285 -87.86 -67.90 -11.50
N ASN A 286 -87.18 -68.72 -12.32
CA ASN A 286 -87.78 -69.93 -12.92
C ASN A 286 -88.04 -71.05 -11.91
N LYS A 287 -87.40 -71.00 -10.74
CA LYS A 287 -87.59 -71.98 -9.67
C LYS A 287 -88.78 -71.63 -8.76
N GLU A 288 -89.06 -70.34 -8.57
CA GLU A 288 -90.20 -69.87 -7.75
C GLU A 288 -91.55 -69.85 -8.51
N LEU A 289 -91.54 -69.75 -9.84
CA LEU A 289 -92.76 -69.70 -10.66
C LEU A 289 -93.30 -71.06 -11.14
N GLU A 290 -92.61 -72.18 -10.88
CA GLU A 290 -93.23 -73.52 -10.98
C GLU A 290 -94.16 -73.82 -9.78
N GLU A 291 -94.05 -73.10 -8.66
CA GLU A 291 -94.72 -73.48 -7.40
C GLU A 291 -95.95 -72.64 -7.00
N THR A 292 -96.29 -71.53 -7.68
CA THR A 292 -97.38 -70.63 -7.22
C THR A 292 -98.33 -70.15 -8.31
N MET A 293 -98.79 -71.07 -9.17
CA MET A 293 -100.09 -70.93 -9.82
C MET A 293 -101.20 -71.28 -8.83
N GLU A 294 -101.97 -70.29 -8.36
CA GLU A 294 -103.33 -70.53 -7.84
C GLU A 294 -104.23 -69.30 -8.05
N GLN A 295 -104.84 -69.25 -9.24
CA GLN A 295 -106.15 -68.68 -9.59
C GLN A 295 -106.39 -67.16 -9.33
N VAL A 296 -106.36 -66.34 -10.40
CA VAL A 296 -107.50 -65.92 -11.25
C VAL A 296 -108.40 -64.86 -10.61
N PHE A 297 -108.29 -63.62 -11.08
CA PHE A 297 -109.38 -62.63 -11.02
C PHE A 297 -109.85 -62.33 -12.46
N GLN A 298 -111.17 -62.34 -12.62
CA GLN A 298 -111.89 -62.47 -13.89
C GLN A 298 -112.53 -61.13 -14.29
N GLY A 299 -112.17 -60.60 -15.45
CA GLY A 299 -112.80 -59.44 -16.11
C GLY A 299 -112.31 -59.33 -17.55
N SER A 300 -113.14 -58.85 -18.48
CA SER A 300 -112.89 -58.91 -19.93
C SER A 300 -112.05 -57.73 -20.48
N ASP A 301 -111.36 -58.00 -21.59
CA ASP A 301 -110.41 -57.13 -22.28
C ASP A 301 -110.99 -55.81 -22.88
N GLU A 302 -112.31 -55.60 -22.83
CA GLU A 302 -112.96 -54.40 -23.34
C GLU A 302 -113.03 -53.24 -22.33
N GLU A 303 -112.88 -53.51 -21.03
CA GLU A 303 -112.78 -52.47 -19.99
C GLU A 303 -111.35 -51.92 -19.82
N LEU A 304 -110.33 -52.65 -20.29
CA LEU A 304 -108.93 -52.19 -20.29
C LEU A 304 -108.58 -51.27 -21.48
N GLN A 305 -109.30 -51.39 -22.60
CA GLN A 305 -109.14 -50.52 -23.78
C GLN A 305 -109.83 -49.15 -23.63
N GLN A 306 -110.81 -49.01 -22.73
CA GLN A 306 -111.48 -47.73 -22.48
C GLN A 306 -110.68 -46.79 -21.56
N ILE A 307 -109.82 -47.34 -20.70
CA ILE A 307 -108.93 -46.54 -19.82
C ILE A 307 -107.62 -46.15 -20.54
N TYR A 308 -107.18 -46.94 -21.53
CA TYR A 308 -106.08 -46.62 -22.44
C TYR A 308 -106.38 -45.41 -23.35
N GLN A 309 -107.64 -45.23 -23.78
CA GLN A 309 -108.02 -44.08 -24.61
C GLN A 309 -108.20 -42.76 -23.83
N ASN A 310 -108.38 -42.80 -22.50
CA ASN A 310 -108.56 -41.59 -21.69
C ASN A 310 -107.26 -40.95 -21.17
N HIS A 311 -106.08 -41.58 -21.33
CA HIS A 311 -104.79 -40.92 -21.03
C HIS A 311 -104.09 -40.33 -22.28
N GLN A 312 -104.50 -40.71 -23.50
CA GLN A 312 -104.00 -40.07 -24.73
C GLN A 312 -104.52 -38.63 -24.94
N ARG A 313 -105.54 -38.20 -24.19
CA ARG A 313 -106.04 -36.80 -24.23
C ARG A 313 -105.33 -35.86 -23.25
N THR A 314 -104.79 -36.34 -22.14
CA THR A 314 -104.13 -35.48 -21.14
C THR A 314 -102.66 -35.18 -21.47
N VAL A 315 -102.03 -35.99 -22.34
CA VAL A 315 -100.68 -35.72 -22.88
C VAL A 315 -100.71 -34.61 -23.95
N ARG A 316 -101.73 -34.58 -24.83
CA ARG A 316 -101.82 -33.56 -25.90
C ARG A 316 -102.14 -32.13 -25.41
N GLU A 317 -102.70 -31.97 -24.20
CA GLU A 317 -102.97 -30.64 -23.63
C GLU A 317 -101.79 -30.08 -22.81
N LYS A 318 -100.91 -30.94 -22.28
CA LYS A 318 -99.64 -30.50 -21.67
C LYS A 318 -98.51 -30.31 -22.68
N GLU A 319 -98.55 -30.96 -23.85
CA GLU A 319 -97.66 -30.64 -24.99
C GLU A 319 -97.96 -29.24 -25.58
N ARG A 320 -99.22 -28.77 -25.60
CA ARG A 320 -99.54 -27.39 -26.05
C ARG A 320 -99.16 -26.31 -25.04
N ARG A 321 -99.26 -26.55 -23.73
CA ARG A 321 -98.76 -25.60 -22.71
C ARG A 321 -97.23 -25.56 -22.61
N LEU A 322 -96.53 -26.63 -23.00
CA LEU A 322 -95.07 -26.59 -23.17
C LEU A 322 -94.67 -25.76 -24.40
N THR A 323 -95.46 -25.79 -25.48
CA THR A 323 -95.16 -25.05 -26.72
C THR A 323 -95.41 -23.53 -26.59
N ASP A 324 -96.43 -23.11 -25.84
CA ASP A 324 -96.70 -21.67 -25.63
C ASP A 324 -95.77 -21.05 -24.58
N CYS A 325 -95.34 -21.79 -23.54
CA CYS A 325 -94.22 -21.37 -22.69
C CYS A 325 -92.87 -21.46 -23.41
N GLN A 326 -92.70 -22.35 -24.40
CA GLN A 326 -91.53 -22.35 -25.30
C GLN A 326 -91.50 -21.12 -26.22
N LYS A 327 -92.63 -20.54 -26.65
CA LYS A 327 -92.61 -19.31 -27.48
C LYS A 327 -92.40 -18.01 -26.69
N GLU A 328 -92.88 -17.91 -25.45
CA GLU A 328 -92.58 -16.76 -24.57
C GLU A 328 -91.16 -16.86 -23.96
N LEU A 329 -90.67 -18.08 -23.62
CA LEU A 329 -89.27 -18.31 -23.24
C LEU A 329 -88.32 -18.16 -24.44
N GLU A 330 -88.75 -18.44 -25.68
CA GLU A 330 -87.97 -18.10 -26.88
C GLU A 330 -88.02 -16.60 -27.23
N ARG A 331 -89.06 -15.82 -26.90
CA ARG A 331 -89.04 -14.36 -27.14
C ARG A 331 -88.25 -13.61 -26.06
N ALA A 332 -88.44 -13.93 -24.78
CA ALA A 332 -87.61 -13.39 -23.70
C ALA A 332 -86.17 -13.94 -23.78
N GLY A 333 -86.02 -15.22 -24.15
CA GLY A 333 -84.73 -15.86 -24.42
C GLY A 333 -84.04 -15.37 -25.68
N ARG A 334 -84.74 -14.99 -26.76
CA ARG A 334 -84.10 -14.39 -27.96
C ARG A 334 -83.77 -12.91 -27.77
N GLU A 335 -84.52 -12.13 -26.99
CA GLU A 335 -84.11 -10.74 -26.69
C GLU A 335 -83.02 -10.69 -25.61
N CYS A 336 -83.04 -11.61 -24.63
CA CYS A 336 -81.94 -11.79 -23.67
C CYS A 336 -80.74 -12.50 -24.31
N GLN A 337 -80.90 -13.39 -25.31
CA GLN A 337 -79.80 -13.90 -26.14
C GLN A 337 -79.32 -12.88 -27.18
N ARG A 338 -80.14 -11.96 -27.70
CA ARG A 338 -79.68 -10.90 -28.61
C ARG A 338 -78.89 -9.84 -27.83
N LEU A 339 -79.37 -9.44 -26.65
CA LEU A 339 -78.65 -8.51 -25.78
C LEU A 339 -77.47 -9.18 -25.05
N ASN A 340 -77.54 -10.46 -24.61
CA ASN A 340 -76.37 -11.16 -24.03
C ASN A 340 -75.39 -11.71 -25.08
N ARG A 341 -75.77 -12.02 -26.33
CA ARG A 341 -74.78 -12.33 -27.38
C ARG A 341 -74.09 -11.05 -27.88
N VAL A 342 -74.82 -9.96 -28.14
CA VAL A 342 -74.18 -8.68 -28.53
C VAL A 342 -73.37 -8.08 -27.35
N LYS A 343 -73.78 -8.27 -26.09
CA LYS A 343 -73.01 -7.80 -24.91
C LYS A 343 -71.88 -8.75 -24.48
N ALA A 344 -72.04 -10.08 -24.54
CA ALA A 344 -70.98 -11.03 -24.18
C ALA A 344 -69.94 -11.22 -25.30
N ASP A 345 -70.35 -11.17 -26.58
CA ASP A 345 -69.39 -11.26 -27.71
C ASP A 345 -68.69 -9.91 -27.96
N LEU A 346 -69.29 -8.74 -27.68
CA LEU A 346 -68.58 -7.44 -27.82
C LEU A 346 -67.87 -6.94 -26.55
N LEU A 347 -68.16 -7.39 -25.31
CA LEU A 347 -67.39 -6.93 -24.13
C LEU A 347 -66.28 -7.90 -23.69
N VAL A 348 -66.37 -9.19 -24.00
CA VAL A 348 -65.35 -10.18 -23.62
C VAL A 348 -64.40 -10.51 -24.78
N GLU A 349 -64.86 -10.52 -26.03
CA GLU A 349 -64.00 -10.70 -27.22
C GLU A 349 -63.48 -9.35 -27.78
N GLN A 350 -64.29 -8.29 -27.90
CA GLN A 350 -63.75 -6.97 -28.33
C GLN A 350 -62.94 -6.24 -27.24
N GLY A 351 -63.17 -6.50 -25.96
CA GLY A 351 -62.41 -5.87 -24.87
C GLY A 351 -61.11 -6.61 -24.53
N ARG A 352 -61.11 -7.94 -24.66
CA ARG A 352 -59.97 -8.79 -24.29
C ARG A 352 -59.18 -9.24 -25.52
N LEU A 353 -59.83 -9.70 -26.58
CA LEU A 353 -59.16 -10.14 -27.80
C LEU A 353 -58.88 -9.01 -28.78
N GLN A 354 -59.66 -7.92 -28.86
CA GLN A 354 -59.20 -6.72 -29.60
C GLN A 354 -58.06 -6.03 -28.85
N LEU A 355 -58.02 -6.01 -27.51
CA LEU A 355 -56.98 -5.31 -26.75
C LEU A 355 -55.73 -6.18 -26.57
N GLU A 356 -55.85 -7.51 -26.45
CA GLU A 356 -54.71 -8.43 -26.51
C GLU A 356 -54.23 -8.68 -27.95
N ALA A 357 -55.11 -8.74 -28.96
CA ALA A 357 -54.68 -8.81 -30.35
C ALA A 357 -54.18 -7.47 -30.85
N ASP A 358 -54.79 -6.31 -30.55
CA ASP A 358 -54.23 -5.00 -30.91
C ASP A 358 -52.92 -4.78 -30.17
N ARG A 359 -52.80 -5.16 -28.89
CA ARG A 359 -51.52 -5.06 -28.16
C ARG A 359 -50.48 -6.08 -28.62
N HIS A 360 -50.86 -7.28 -29.04
CA HIS A 360 -49.92 -8.26 -29.62
C HIS A 360 -49.54 -7.88 -31.07
N THR A 361 -50.46 -7.27 -31.82
CA THR A 361 -50.23 -6.75 -33.17
C THR A 361 -49.45 -5.43 -33.14
N GLU A 362 -49.64 -4.60 -32.10
CA GLU A 362 -48.89 -3.39 -31.79
C GLU A 362 -47.51 -3.74 -31.23
N ASN A 363 -47.38 -4.78 -30.40
CA ASN A 363 -46.08 -5.31 -29.98
C ASN A 363 -45.33 -5.95 -31.14
N ILE A 364 -45.99 -6.68 -32.04
CA ILE A 364 -45.37 -7.17 -33.28
C ILE A 364 -45.01 -5.99 -34.19
N LYS A 365 -45.86 -4.97 -34.36
CA LYS A 365 -45.56 -3.76 -35.13
C LYS A 365 -44.44 -2.91 -34.51
N ASN A 366 -44.35 -2.82 -33.19
CA ASN A 366 -43.31 -2.08 -32.47
C ASN A 366 -42.00 -2.86 -32.52
N ARG A 367 -42.01 -4.18 -32.30
CA ARG A 367 -40.84 -5.05 -32.48
C ARG A 367 -40.35 -4.99 -33.91
N ASP A 368 -41.24 -5.18 -34.88
CA ASP A 368 -40.90 -5.17 -36.30
C ASP A 368 -40.56 -3.74 -36.79
N GLY A 369 -41.12 -2.71 -36.16
CA GLY A 369 -40.78 -1.31 -36.36
C GLY A 369 -39.40 -0.94 -35.80
N LEU A 370 -39.04 -1.45 -34.63
CA LEU A 370 -37.71 -1.33 -34.03
C LEU A 370 -36.67 -2.13 -34.81
N VAL A 371 -36.97 -3.37 -35.21
CA VAL A 371 -36.07 -4.16 -36.04
C VAL A 371 -35.85 -3.47 -37.39
N ARG A 372 -36.88 -2.85 -37.97
CA ARG A 372 -36.75 -2.04 -39.20
C ARG A 372 -35.96 -0.74 -38.98
N SER A 373 -36.21 0.01 -37.90
CA SER A 373 -35.48 1.26 -37.62
C SER A 373 -34.02 1.00 -37.26
N LEU A 374 -33.76 -0.05 -36.48
CA LEU A 374 -32.43 -0.44 -36.06
C LEU A 374 -31.65 -1.09 -37.22
N SER A 375 -32.29 -1.88 -38.09
CA SER A 375 -31.66 -2.35 -39.33
C SER A 375 -31.38 -1.23 -40.32
N SER A 376 -32.27 -0.24 -40.44
CA SER A 376 -32.05 0.95 -41.28
C SER A 376 -30.92 1.83 -40.74
N TYR A 377 -30.84 2.02 -39.41
CA TYR A 377 -29.77 2.78 -38.75
C TYR A 377 -28.42 2.06 -38.77
N LEU A 378 -28.43 0.72 -38.73
CA LEU A 378 -27.22 -0.11 -38.79
C LEU A 378 -26.86 -0.55 -40.22
N GLU A 379 -27.55 -0.01 -41.24
CA GLU A 379 -27.35 -0.33 -42.67
C GLU A 379 -27.37 -1.85 -42.99
N MET A 380 -28.25 -2.59 -42.32
CA MET A 380 -28.37 -4.04 -42.48
C MET A 380 -29.42 -4.41 -43.53
N GLU A 381 -28.98 -4.97 -44.66
CA GLU A 381 -29.87 -5.40 -45.75
C GLU A 381 -30.67 -6.66 -45.41
N GLY A 382 -31.94 -6.72 -45.85
CA GLY A 382 -32.80 -7.91 -45.75
C GLY A 382 -33.89 -7.85 -44.67
N TYR A 383 -33.98 -6.75 -43.91
CA TYR A 383 -34.95 -6.55 -42.82
C TYR A 383 -35.98 -5.44 -43.13
N ASP A 384 -36.27 -5.16 -44.40
CA ASP A 384 -37.18 -4.07 -44.79
C ASP A 384 -38.66 -4.47 -44.78
N ARG A 385 -38.96 -5.76 -44.96
CA ARG A 385 -40.33 -6.28 -45.13
C ARG A 385 -40.79 -7.05 -43.90
N THR A 386 -41.85 -6.53 -43.29
CA THR A 386 -42.53 -7.10 -42.11
C THR A 386 -43.75 -7.92 -42.56
N PRO A 387 -44.14 -9.00 -41.85
CA PRO A 387 -43.67 -9.41 -40.52
C PRO A 387 -42.43 -10.31 -40.55
N PHE A 388 -41.56 -10.19 -39.53
CA PHE A 388 -40.34 -11.02 -39.44
C PHE A 388 -40.62 -12.39 -38.82
N THR A 389 -40.06 -13.43 -39.45
CA THR A 389 -40.10 -14.81 -38.92
C THR A 389 -39.10 -14.99 -37.77
N THR A 390 -39.34 -15.98 -36.90
CA THR A 390 -38.48 -16.28 -35.72
C THR A 390 -37.01 -16.48 -36.11
N LEU A 391 -36.77 -17.14 -37.25
CA LEU A 391 -35.43 -17.35 -37.80
C LEU A 391 -34.75 -16.04 -38.25
N GLN A 392 -35.53 -15.10 -38.78
CA GLN A 392 -35.02 -13.77 -39.17
C GLN A 392 -34.64 -12.94 -37.94
N LEU A 393 -35.40 -13.04 -36.84
CA LEU A 393 -35.11 -12.34 -35.58
C LEU A 393 -33.84 -12.89 -34.88
N GLU A 394 -33.65 -14.21 -34.86
CA GLU A 394 -32.42 -14.83 -34.35
C GLU A 394 -31.20 -14.44 -35.20
N SER A 395 -31.36 -14.39 -36.53
CA SER A 395 -30.29 -13.92 -37.42
C SER A 395 -29.95 -12.45 -37.18
N PHE A 396 -30.96 -11.60 -36.96
CA PHE A 396 -30.79 -10.17 -36.68
C PHE A 396 -30.02 -9.97 -35.38
N HIS A 397 -30.42 -10.66 -34.31
CA HIS A 397 -29.73 -10.59 -33.02
C HIS A 397 -28.26 -11.01 -33.14
N ARG A 398 -27.99 -12.10 -33.86
CA ARG A 398 -26.62 -12.57 -34.10
C ARG A 398 -25.78 -11.56 -34.88
N HIS A 399 -26.34 -10.94 -35.91
CA HIS A 399 -25.64 -9.93 -36.70
C HIS A 399 -25.36 -8.65 -35.90
N VAL A 400 -26.30 -8.20 -35.06
CA VAL A 400 -26.10 -7.05 -34.15
C VAL A 400 -25.00 -7.34 -33.12
N THR A 401 -25.01 -8.53 -32.51
CA THR A 401 -23.97 -8.94 -31.56
C THR A 401 -22.59 -9.04 -32.21
N GLN A 402 -22.50 -9.56 -33.43
CA GLN A 402 -21.24 -9.64 -34.18
C GLN A 402 -20.69 -8.25 -34.56
N ARG A 403 -21.57 -7.30 -34.90
CA ARG A 403 -21.19 -5.92 -35.22
C ARG A 403 -20.67 -5.16 -33.99
N LEU A 404 -21.29 -5.38 -32.83
CA LEU A 404 -20.85 -4.81 -31.55
C LEU A 404 -19.45 -5.30 -31.18
N GLU A 405 -19.15 -6.58 -31.40
CA GLU A 405 -17.83 -7.15 -31.12
C GLU A 405 -16.74 -6.59 -32.04
N GLN A 406 -17.06 -6.37 -33.32
CA GLN A 406 -16.16 -5.73 -34.29
C GLN A 406 -15.81 -4.28 -33.89
N GLU A 407 -16.79 -3.49 -33.44
CA GLU A 407 -16.54 -2.11 -32.97
C GLU A 407 -15.72 -2.07 -31.66
N LYS A 408 -15.88 -3.06 -30.77
CA LYS A 408 -15.01 -3.19 -29.58
C LYS A 408 -13.56 -3.47 -29.96
N GLU A 409 -13.34 -4.29 -30.99
CA GLU A 409 -12.02 -4.67 -31.45
C GLU A 409 -11.28 -3.52 -32.18
N THR A 410 -11.99 -2.71 -32.98
CA THR A 410 -11.42 -1.53 -33.65
C THR A 410 -10.99 -0.44 -32.67
N VAL A 411 -11.78 -0.19 -31.61
CA VAL A 411 -11.42 0.75 -30.54
C VAL A 411 -10.15 0.30 -29.81
N SER A 412 -10.00 -1.01 -29.57
CA SER A 412 -8.82 -1.57 -28.92
C SER A 412 -7.54 -1.41 -29.75
N GLN A 413 -7.62 -1.63 -31.07
CA GLN A 413 -6.48 -1.44 -31.99
C GLN A 413 -6.01 0.02 -32.07
N VAL A 414 -6.94 0.98 -32.17
CA VAL A 414 -6.59 2.41 -32.20
C VAL A 414 -5.93 2.88 -30.90
N MET A 415 -6.32 2.30 -29.76
CA MET A 415 -5.71 2.61 -28.46
C MET A 415 -4.26 2.10 -28.35
N ALA A 416 -3.97 0.91 -28.88
CA ALA A 416 -2.62 0.35 -28.90
C ALA A 416 -1.64 1.20 -29.74
N ASP A 417 -2.07 1.65 -30.92
CA ASP A 417 -1.25 2.48 -31.82
C ASP A 417 -0.90 3.86 -31.23
N LEU A 418 -1.83 4.48 -30.50
CA LEU A 418 -1.59 5.76 -29.83
C LEU A 418 -0.62 5.60 -28.64
N GLN A 419 -0.67 4.46 -27.95
CA GLN A 419 0.19 4.15 -26.82
C GLN A 419 1.65 3.92 -27.24
N GLU A 420 1.88 3.32 -28.40
CA GLU A 420 3.23 3.15 -28.96
C GLU A 420 3.84 4.48 -29.42
N LYS A 421 3.05 5.37 -30.04
CA LYS A 421 3.52 6.72 -30.44
C LYS A 421 3.88 7.60 -29.24
N GLU A 422 3.13 7.49 -28.14
CA GLU A 422 3.42 8.17 -26.87
C GLU A 422 4.78 7.72 -26.30
N ARG A 423 5.06 6.41 -26.33
CA ARG A 423 6.32 5.82 -25.86
C ARG A 423 7.53 6.32 -26.65
N GLN A 424 7.41 6.39 -27.98
CA GLN A 424 8.49 6.88 -28.86
C GLN A 424 8.82 8.36 -28.60
N LYS A 425 7.81 9.22 -28.42
CA LYS A 425 8.03 10.64 -28.11
C LYS A 425 8.64 10.85 -26.72
N GLN A 426 8.31 10.00 -25.74
CA GLN A 426 8.92 10.05 -24.41
C GLN A 426 10.43 9.73 -24.47
N GLN A 427 10.82 8.72 -25.25
CA GLN A 427 12.23 8.35 -25.41
C GLN A 427 13.07 9.48 -26.02
N SER A 428 12.55 10.19 -27.02
CA SER A 428 13.24 11.35 -27.61
C SER A 428 13.37 12.56 -26.66
N ILE A 429 12.42 12.75 -25.73
CA ILE A 429 12.50 13.81 -24.71
C ILE A 429 13.65 13.52 -23.73
N ASP A 430 13.80 12.26 -23.33
CA ASP A 430 14.81 11.86 -22.35
C ASP A 430 16.24 12.01 -22.94
N GLU A 431 16.45 11.59 -24.19
CA GLU A 431 17.74 11.79 -24.90
C GLU A 431 18.16 13.26 -25.04
N MET A 432 17.20 14.16 -25.28
CA MET A 432 17.47 15.60 -25.41
C MET A 432 17.71 16.27 -24.05
N ARG A 433 17.08 15.77 -22.98
CA ARG A 433 17.28 16.24 -21.61
C ARG A 433 18.67 15.87 -21.08
N ASP A 434 19.18 14.69 -21.41
CA ASP A 434 20.53 14.25 -21.01
C ASP A 434 21.62 15.10 -21.67
N LYS A 435 21.47 15.44 -22.96
CA LYS A 435 22.42 16.32 -23.67
C LYS A 435 22.43 17.74 -23.10
N LYS A 436 21.25 18.29 -22.75
CA LYS A 436 21.13 19.62 -22.13
C LYS A 436 21.82 19.68 -20.77
N THR A 437 21.54 18.72 -19.90
CA THR A 437 22.12 18.67 -18.55
C THR A 437 23.64 18.45 -18.56
N GLY A 438 24.17 17.71 -19.55
CA GLY A 438 25.62 17.57 -19.75
C GLY A 438 26.33 18.88 -20.10
N LEU A 439 25.74 19.69 -20.98
CA LEU A 439 26.29 20.99 -21.38
C LEU A 439 26.17 22.05 -20.26
N GLU A 440 25.07 22.06 -19.50
CA GLU A 440 24.89 22.97 -18.35
C GLU A 440 25.97 22.77 -17.27
N ARG A 441 26.29 21.50 -16.94
CA ARG A 441 27.38 21.17 -16.00
C ARG A 441 28.74 21.64 -16.49
N THR A 442 28.99 21.55 -17.80
CA THR A 442 30.27 21.98 -18.39
C THR A 442 30.44 23.49 -18.30
N VAL A 443 29.36 24.26 -18.50
CA VAL A 443 29.36 25.73 -18.37
C VAL A 443 29.62 26.16 -16.92
N GLU A 444 28.99 25.50 -15.95
CA GLU A 444 29.17 25.80 -14.52
C GLU A 444 30.62 25.57 -14.07
N LEU A 445 31.20 24.42 -14.43
CA LEU A 445 32.55 24.03 -14.03
C LEU A 445 33.63 24.97 -14.59
N LYS A 446 33.50 25.41 -15.85
CA LYS A 446 34.42 26.37 -16.47
C LYS A 446 34.30 27.78 -15.86
N ARG A 447 33.12 28.18 -15.39
CA ARG A 447 32.86 29.48 -14.77
C ARG A 447 33.48 29.59 -13.37
N ASP A 448 33.44 28.51 -12.61
CA ASP A 448 34.08 28.43 -11.29
C ASP A 448 35.62 28.52 -11.40
N LEU A 449 36.21 27.86 -12.41
CA LEU A 449 37.64 27.96 -12.70
C LEU A 449 38.07 29.39 -13.06
N GLN A 450 37.28 30.09 -13.88
CA GLN A 450 37.53 31.48 -14.25
C GLN A 450 37.52 32.42 -13.03
N GLY A 451 36.57 32.22 -12.10
CA GLY A 451 36.45 33.01 -10.88
C GLY A 451 37.66 32.86 -9.95
N LYS A 452 38.20 31.63 -9.82
CA LYS A 452 39.42 31.36 -9.01
C LYS A 452 40.64 32.10 -9.56
N LYS A 453 40.90 31.99 -10.86
CA LYS A 453 42.04 32.63 -11.53
C LYS A 453 41.99 34.17 -11.49
N GLN A 454 40.79 34.76 -11.60
CA GLN A 454 40.62 36.21 -11.43
C GLN A 454 40.95 36.71 -10.03
N GLN A 455 40.67 35.90 -9.00
CA GLN A 455 40.97 36.25 -7.62
C GLN A 455 42.48 36.16 -7.33
N GLU A 456 43.16 35.14 -7.89
CA GLU A 456 44.61 34.98 -7.79
C GLU A 456 45.37 36.18 -8.39
N LEU A 457 45.00 36.61 -9.61
CA LEU A 457 45.60 37.78 -10.28
C LEU A 457 45.47 39.08 -9.46
N ARG A 458 44.35 39.28 -8.76
CA ARG A 458 44.13 40.47 -7.92
C ARG A 458 45.02 40.47 -6.68
N ASN A 459 45.27 39.30 -6.09
CA ASN A 459 46.11 39.17 -4.91
C ASN A 459 47.57 39.53 -5.24
N VAL A 460 48.11 39.00 -6.34
CA VAL A 460 49.50 39.24 -6.76
C VAL A 460 49.76 40.71 -7.08
N ARG A 461 48.82 41.39 -7.77
CA ARG A 461 48.92 42.85 -8.03
C ARG A 461 48.92 43.71 -6.76
N ALA A 462 48.16 43.32 -5.75
CA ALA A 462 48.10 44.04 -4.48
C ALA A 462 49.36 43.82 -3.60
N ASP A 463 50.10 42.74 -3.85
CA ASP A 463 51.34 42.45 -3.13
C ASP A 463 52.54 43.20 -3.78
N LEU A 464 52.52 43.45 -5.09
CA LEU A 464 53.51 44.29 -5.80
C LEU A 464 53.47 45.77 -5.39
N GLN A 465 52.28 46.36 -5.25
CA GLN A 465 52.11 47.77 -4.83
C GLN A 465 52.62 48.07 -3.42
N ARG A 466 52.82 47.05 -2.57
CA ARG A 466 53.29 47.22 -1.19
C ARG A 466 54.81 47.33 -1.06
N LEU A 467 55.56 46.99 -2.11
CA LEU A 467 57.03 46.87 -2.07
C LEU A 467 57.77 48.13 -2.59
N GLU A 468 57.07 49.15 -3.11
CA GLU A 468 57.66 50.33 -3.80
C GLU A 468 58.32 51.41 -2.89
N GLY A 469 58.41 51.24 -1.56
CA GLY A 469 58.87 52.28 -0.61
C GLY A 469 60.15 51.99 0.21
N SER A 470 60.78 50.84 0.02
CA SER A 470 61.70 50.22 0.99
C SER A 470 63.13 50.78 1.03
N SER A 471 63.52 51.68 0.11
CA SER A 471 64.93 52.06 -0.10
C SER A 471 65.49 53.09 0.90
N ASN A 472 64.66 53.99 1.46
CA ASN A 472 65.13 55.10 2.31
C ASN A 472 65.25 54.71 3.80
N ARG A 473 64.46 53.73 4.26
CA ARG A 473 64.43 53.26 5.66
C ARG A 473 65.68 52.48 6.08
N LEU A 474 66.38 51.89 5.11
CA LEU A 474 67.54 51.02 5.34
C LEU A 474 68.76 51.79 5.86
N GLN A 475 68.88 53.08 5.53
CA GLN A 475 70.01 53.93 5.91
C GLN A 475 69.83 54.60 7.29
N GLU A 476 68.60 54.76 7.77
CA GLU A 476 68.29 55.26 9.12
C GLU A 476 68.61 54.21 10.20
N LEU A 477 68.28 52.95 9.93
CA LEU A 477 68.49 51.82 10.85
C LEU A 477 69.97 51.52 11.16
N GLU A 478 70.90 51.92 10.30
CA GLU A 478 72.35 51.75 10.54
C GLU A 478 72.89 52.66 11.64
N ASN A 479 72.32 53.86 11.80
CA ASN A 479 72.79 54.83 12.79
C ASN A 479 72.25 54.55 14.20
N GLU A 480 71.05 53.96 14.30
CA GLU A 480 70.41 53.62 15.57
C GLU A 480 71.11 52.45 16.29
N LEU A 481 71.57 51.46 15.53
CA LEU A 481 72.26 50.27 16.06
C LEU A 481 73.58 50.64 16.79
N ALA A 482 74.36 51.58 16.26
CA ALA A 482 75.66 51.98 16.81
C ALA A 482 75.58 52.76 18.14
N LYS A 483 74.39 53.25 18.51
CA LYS A 483 74.14 53.96 19.76
C LYS A 483 73.76 52.98 20.88
N ALA A 484 72.87 52.03 20.60
CA ALA A 484 72.39 51.04 21.56
C ALA A 484 73.50 50.11 22.08
N GLU A 485 74.48 49.75 21.24
CA GLU A 485 75.61 48.87 21.64
C GLU A 485 76.52 49.47 22.73
N ARG A 486 76.63 50.81 22.80
CA ARG A 486 77.48 51.50 23.79
C ARG A 486 76.85 51.57 25.18
N GLU A 487 75.53 51.69 25.27
CA GLU A 487 74.81 51.80 26.54
C GLU A 487 74.79 50.46 27.30
N LEU A 488 74.62 49.35 26.58
CA LEU A 488 74.66 47.99 27.11
C LEU A 488 76.00 47.64 27.81
N GLN A 489 77.12 48.13 27.25
CA GLN A 489 78.46 47.79 27.75
C GLN A 489 78.74 48.40 29.14
N SER A 490 78.13 49.54 29.47
CA SER A 490 78.29 50.21 30.77
C SER A 490 77.50 49.52 31.90
N ALA A 491 76.31 49.00 31.60
CA ALA A 491 75.42 48.38 32.60
C ALA A 491 75.91 46.99 33.06
N VAL A 492 76.68 46.29 32.22
CA VAL A 492 77.24 44.97 32.55
C VAL A 492 78.40 45.07 33.56
N GLN A 493 79.11 46.20 33.63
CA GLN A 493 80.29 46.36 34.50
C GLN A 493 79.95 46.71 35.96
N SER A 494 78.70 47.06 36.29
CA SER A 494 78.29 47.56 37.61
C SER A 494 77.44 46.60 38.46
N SER A 495 77.27 45.34 38.04
CA SER A 495 76.30 44.39 38.61
C SER A 495 76.88 43.47 39.71
N ASN A 496 76.15 43.26 40.82
CA ASN A 496 76.51 42.34 41.92
C ASN A 496 75.60 41.08 41.99
N VAL A 497 75.20 40.57 40.82
CA VAL A 497 74.19 39.48 40.66
C VAL A 497 74.67 38.12 41.17
N ASP A 498 75.97 37.85 41.20
CA ASP A 498 76.48 36.51 41.52
C ASP A 498 76.49 36.20 43.03
N GLU A 499 76.62 37.21 43.90
CA GLU A 499 76.45 37.04 45.35
C GLU A 499 74.98 36.76 45.73
N LEU A 500 74.03 37.44 45.10
CA LEU A 500 72.59 37.24 45.34
C LEU A 500 72.09 35.87 44.87
N LYS A 501 72.67 35.33 43.79
CA LYS A 501 72.35 33.96 43.31
C LYS A 501 72.76 32.88 44.33
N ALA A 502 73.88 33.05 45.03
CA ALA A 502 74.34 32.07 46.01
C ALA A 502 73.37 31.95 47.20
N GLU A 503 72.82 33.07 47.68
CA GLU A 503 71.83 33.07 48.78
C GLU A 503 70.47 32.46 48.36
N VAL A 504 70.05 32.63 47.10
CA VAL A 504 68.83 32.00 46.58
C VAL A 504 68.96 30.48 46.49
N VAL A 505 70.15 29.96 46.19
CA VAL A 505 70.41 28.51 46.11
C VAL A 505 70.22 27.83 47.47
N GLU A 506 70.65 28.46 48.57
CA GLU A 506 70.45 27.93 49.93
C GLU A 506 68.97 27.90 50.34
N LEU A 507 68.23 29.00 50.11
CA LEU A 507 66.78 29.05 50.36
C LEU A 507 65.98 28.07 49.49
N GLN A 508 66.49 27.76 48.30
CA GLN A 508 65.87 26.82 47.37
C GLN A 508 66.07 25.35 47.80
N ARG A 509 67.16 25.05 48.51
CA ARG A 509 67.39 23.74 49.14
C ARG A 509 66.41 23.49 50.29
N GLU A 510 66.24 24.49 51.16
CA GLU A 510 65.29 24.42 52.29
C GLU A 510 63.83 24.29 51.80
N LYS A 511 63.45 25.01 50.74
CA LYS A 511 62.13 24.85 50.10
C LYS A 511 61.93 23.45 49.52
N ALA A 512 62.94 22.86 48.88
CA ALA A 512 62.85 21.54 48.27
C ALA A 512 62.62 20.42 49.30
N GLU A 513 63.23 20.54 50.48
CA GLU A 513 63.03 19.62 51.61
C GLU A 513 61.58 19.70 52.14
N LEU A 514 61.06 20.92 52.34
CA LEU A 514 59.67 21.12 52.80
C LEU A 514 58.63 20.69 51.73
N ASP A 515 58.88 20.95 50.44
CA ASP A 515 58.04 20.49 49.33
C ASP A 515 58.00 18.95 49.25
N CYS A 516 59.11 18.27 49.56
CA CYS A 516 59.17 16.81 49.59
C CYS A 516 58.26 16.24 50.69
N THR A 517 58.29 16.83 51.89
CA THR A 517 57.41 16.44 53.00
C THR A 517 55.92 16.74 52.72
N GLN A 518 55.62 17.86 52.08
CA GLN A 518 54.25 18.22 51.65
C GLN A 518 53.68 17.18 50.67
N ARG A 519 54.49 16.76 49.69
CA ARG A 519 54.10 15.76 48.69
C ARG A 519 53.85 14.37 49.28
N GLN A 520 54.62 13.98 50.29
CA GLN A 520 54.40 12.70 50.99
C GLN A 520 53.05 12.69 51.71
N LEU A 521 52.70 13.78 52.41
CA LEU A 521 51.40 13.94 53.07
C LEU A 521 50.24 14.04 52.07
N ASP A 522 50.45 14.66 50.91
CA ASP A 522 49.47 14.71 49.81
C ASP A 522 49.19 13.33 49.21
N GLN A 523 50.24 12.52 48.99
CA GLN A 523 50.09 11.14 48.50
C GLN A 523 49.35 10.26 49.52
N GLU A 524 49.59 10.44 50.81
CA GLU A 524 48.89 9.72 51.88
C GLU A 524 47.40 10.12 51.97
N MET A 525 47.07 11.41 51.77
CA MET A 525 45.69 11.88 51.75
C MET A 525 44.93 11.45 50.47
N GLU A 526 45.61 11.41 49.34
CA GLU A 526 45.05 10.96 48.07
C GLU A 526 44.76 9.45 48.06
N THR A 527 45.62 8.64 48.67
CA THR A 527 45.39 7.20 48.86
C THR A 527 44.21 6.90 49.80
N LEU A 528 44.04 7.67 50.89
CA LEU A 528 42.89 7.52 51.79
C LEU A 528 41.56 7.95 51.14
N ASN A 529 41.55 9.02 50.34
CA ASN A 529 40.36 9.48 49.61
C ASN A 529 39.96 8.54 48.45
N THR A 530 40.94 8.03 47.70
CA THR A 530 40.69 7.07 46.60
C THR A 530 40.08 5.76 47.11
N HIS A 531 40.50 5.25 48.27
CA HIS A 531 39.94 4.05 48.89
C HIS A 531 38.46 4.23 49.31
N THR A 532 38.13 5.39 49.88
CA THR A 532 36.74 5.72 50.29
C THR A 532 35.80 5.83 49.08
N THR A 533 36.31 6.39 47.98
CA THR A 533 35.57 6.53 46.72
C THR A 533 35.41 5.19 45.99
N ALA A 534 36.43 4.32 46.04
CA ALA A 534 36.38 2.97 45.46
C ALA A 534 35.34 2.09 46.18
N ARG A 535 35.19 2.22 47.52
CA ARG A 535 34.22 1.48 48.31
C ARG A 535 32.76 1.84 47.99
N THR A 536 32.46 3.14 47.85
CA THR A 536 31.13 3.62 47.47
C THR A 536 30.74 3.20 46.04
N GLN A 537 31.70 3.25 45.10
CA GLN A 537 31.49 2.73 43.74
C GLN A 537 31.24 1.21 43.73
N MET A 538 31.91 0.45 44.60
CA MET A 538 31.71 -0.99 44.73
C MET A 538 30.30 -1.37 45.21
N ASP A 539 29.75 -0.64 46.18
CA ASP A 539 28.40 -0.90 46.70
C ASP A 539 27.32 -0.59 45.66
N MET A 540 27.51 0.47 44.85
CA MET A 540 26.62 0.78 43.72
C MET A 540 26.66 -0.31 42.65
N LEU A 541 27.85 -0.81 42.28
CA LEU A 541 28.00 -1.88 41.28
C LEU A 541 27.40 -3.21 41.76
N LYS A 542 27.51 -3.52 43.06
CA LYS A 542 26.85 -4.69 43.67
C LYS A 542 25.33 -4.62 43.58
N LYS A 543 24.75 -3.44 43.78
CA LYS A 543 23.30 -3.23 43.63
C LYS A 543 22.85 -3.41 42.17
N ASP A 544 23.57 -2.83 41.23
CA ASP A 544 23.27 -2.99 39.78
C ASP A 544 23.35 -4.47 39.34
N LYS A 545 24.34 -5.22 39.85
CA LYS A 545 24.42 -6.68 39.64
C LYS A 545 23.15 -7.40 40.09
N THR A 546 22.67 -7.14 41.31
CA THR A 546 21.48 -7.81 41.85
C THR A 546 20.20 -7.47 41.08
N GLU A 547 20.06 -6.23 40.60
CA GLU A 547 18.90 -5.80 39.80
C GLU A 547 18.88 -6.51 38.43
N LYS A 548 20.03 -6.64 37.77
CA LYS A 548 20.13 -7.32 36.47
C LYS A 548 19.95 -8.84 36.57
N GLU A 549 20.46 -9.47 37.63
CA GLU A 549 20.22 -10.90 37.91
C GLU A 549 18.71 -11.22 38.06
N GLU A 550 17.97 -10.32 38.71
CA GLU A 550 16.52 -10.48 38.90
C GLU A 550 15.75 -10.34 37.57
N GLN A 551 16.16 -9.45 36.66
CA GLN A 551 15.54 -9.34 35.34
C GLN A 551 15.77 -10.59 34.48
N VAL A 552 16.96 -11.17 34.53
CA VAL A 552 17.25 -12.45 33.85
C VAL A 552 16.36 -13.57 34.41
N ARG A 553 16.17 -13.62 35.72
CA ARG A 553 15.32 -14.63 36.38
C ARG A 553 13.86 -14.52 35.93
N LYS A 554 13.32 -13.29 35.84
CA LYS A 554 11.94 -13.03 35.37
C LYS A 554 11.71 -13.46 33.92
N ILE A 555 12.68 -13.22 33.04
CA ILE A 555 12.58 -13.65 31.63
C ILE A 555 12.61 -15.18 31.54
N LYS A 556 13.49 -15.84 32.30
CA LYS A 556 13.55 -17.31 32.36
C LYS A 556 12.25 -17.92 32.87
N SER A 557 11.66 -17.38 33.94
CA SER A 557 10.40 -17.91 34.47
C SER A 557 9.22 -17.72 33.51
N ARG A 558 9.21 -16.64 32.72
CA ARG A 558 8.11 -16.30 31.81
C ARG A 558 8.01 -17.24 30.61
N HIS A 559 9.15 -17.63 30.03
CA HIS A 559 9.20 -18.42 28.78
C HIS A 559 9.72 -19.84 28.98
N SER A 560 9.94 -20.25 30.23
CA SER A 560 10.44 -21.57 30.60
C SER A 560 9.58 -22.69 30.01
N GLU A 561 8.28 -22.66 30.25
CA GLU A 561 7.37 -23.72 29.81
C GLU A 561 7.28 -23.80 28.28
N ASP A 562 7.13 -22.66 27.61
CA ASP A 562 7.00 -22.59 26.15
C ASP A 562 8.28 -23.08 25.44
N LEU A 563 9.45 -22.60 25.84
CA LEU A 563 10.72 -22.95 25.19
C LEU A 563 11.19 -24.37 25.50
N VAL A 564 10.93 -24.85 26.72
CA VAL A 564 11.25 -26.25 27.10
C VAL A 564 10.30 -27.21 26.40
N SER A 565 9.02 -26.84 26.19
CA SER A 565 8.09 -27.62 25.38
C SER A 565 8.55 -27.73 23.92
N LEU A 566 9.08 -26.64 23.34
CA LEU A 566 9.51 -26.59 21.93
C LEU A 566 10.90 -27.21 21.66
N LEU A 567 11.90 -26.94 22.52
CA LEU A 567 13.30 -27.35 22.32
C LEU A 567 13.83 -28.37 23.35
N GLY A 568 13.04 -28.74 24.34
CA GLY A 568 13.44 -29.66 25.44
C GLY A 568 14.37 -29.04 26.49
N HIS A 569 14.86 -27.83 26.27
CA HIS A 569 15.72 -27.07 27.17
C HIS A 569 15.54 -25.58 26.91
N PHE A 570 16.05 -24.72 27.79
CA PHE A 570 16.03 -23.27 27.57
C PHE A 570 17.19 -22.87 26.65
N PRO A 571 16.94 -22.48 25.38
CA PRO A 571 18.01 -22.24 24.42
C PRO A 571 18.68 -20.88 24.64
N ASN A 572 19.93 -20.76 24.17
CA ASN A 572 20.54 -19.46 23.97
C ASN A 572 20.01 -18.78 22.69
N LYS A 573 20.33 -17.49 22.51
CA LYS A 573 19.81 -16.70 21.38
C LYS A 573 20.09 -17.37 20.02
N ARG A 574 21.30 -17.89 19.81
CA ARG A 574 21.69 -18.51 18.54
C ARG A 574 20.96 -19.83 18.30
N GLU A 575 20.87 -20.67 19.33
CA GLU A 575 20.13 -21.94 19.27
C GLU A 575 18.66 -21.73 18.91
N LEU A 576 18.02 -20.68 19.45
CA LEU A 576 16.65 -20.35 19.08
C LEU A 576 16.54 -19.80 17.65
N GLU A 577 17.47 -18.94 17.23
CA GLU A 577 17.50 -18.40 15.85
C GLU A 577 17.71 -19.52 14.82
N ASP A 578 18.62 -20.46 15.10
CA ASP A 578 18.91 -21.61 14.24
C ASP A 578 17.72 -22.58 14.19
N TRP A 579 17.03 -22.80 15.32
CA TRP A 579 15.82 -23.62 15.36
C TRP A 579 14.67 -22.98 14.59
N ILE A 580 14.44 -21.67 14.76
CA ILE A 580 13.44 -20.92 13.98
C ILE A 580 13.77 -21.04 12.49
N TYR A 581 15.05 -20.87 12.10
CA TYR A 581 15.46 -21.00 10.70
C TYR A 581 15.23 -22.41 10.14
N ALA A 582 15.56 -23.46 10.91
CA ALA A 582 15.29 -24.85 10.53
C ALA A 582 13.78 -25.09 10.34
N LYS A 583 12.93 -24.62 11.26
CA LYS A 583 11.47 -24.70 11.17
C LYS A 583 10.91 -23.88 10.01
N SER A 584 11.41 -22.67 9.76
CA SER A 584 11.04 -21.88 8.57
C SER A 584 11.34 -22.65 7.27
N LYS A 585 12.47 -23.37 7.21
CA LYS A 585 12.85 -24.20 6.06
C LYS A 585 11.93 -25.40 5.90
N GLU A 586 11.55 -26.06 7.00
CA GLU A 586 10.55 -27.14 6.99
C GLU A 586 9.18 -26.63 6.52
N ILE A 587 8.70 -25.50 7.04
CA ILE A 587 7.45 -24.84 6.62
C ILE A 587 7.45 -24.58 5.11
N ASN A 588 8.54 -24.05 4.57
CA ASN A 588 8.65 -23.80 3.13
C ASN A 588 8.67 -25.11 2.34
N GLY A 589 9.38 -26.14 2.80
CA GLY A 589 9.35 -27.46 2.18
C GLY A 589 7.96 -28.11 2.17
N THR A 590 7.20 -27.97 3.25
CA THR A 590 5.81 -28.45 3.34
C THR A 590 4.88 -27.66 2.42
N ARG A 591 5.05 -26.32 2.32
CA ARG A 591 4.32 -25.50 1.33
C ARG A 591 4.58 -25.91 -0.11
N ASP A 592 5.82 -26.21 -0.47
CA ASP A 592 6.16 -26.66 -1.82
C ASP A 592 5.52 -28.02 -2.15
N ARG A 593 5.52 -28.95 -1.18
CA ARG A 593 4.83 -30.25 -1.31
C ARG A 593 3.32 -30.07 -1.48
N LEU A 594 2.70 -29.21 -0.68
CA LEU A 594 1.29 -28.89 -0.73
C LEU A 594 0.90 -28.24 -2.07
N ALA A 595 1.74 -27.34 -2.59
CA ALA A 595 1.56 -26.76 -3.93
C ALA A 595 1.62 -27.83 -5.03
N LYS A 596 2.52 -28.82 -4.91
CA LYS A 596 2.59 -29.95 -5.84
C LYS A 596 1.35 -30.84 -5.77
N LEU A 597 0.93 -31.24 -4.57
CA LEU A 597 -0.28 -32.05 -4.36
C LEU A 597 -1.55 -31.35 -4.89
N ASN A 598 -1.68 -30.03 -4.66
CA ASN A 598 -2.81 -29.25 -5.20
C ASN A 598 -2.80 -29.17 -6.73
N LYS A 599 -1.61 -29.10 -7.36
CA LYS A 599 -1.48 -29.15 -8.83
C LYS A 599 -1.88 -30.52 -9.36
N ASP A 600 -1.43 -31.60 -8.72
CA ASP A 600 -1.76 -32.97 -9.10
C ASP A 600 -3.26 -33.23 -8.91
N LEU A 601 -3.86 -32.75 -7.82
CA LEU A 601 -5.30 -32.81 -7.55
C LEU A 601 -6.12 -32.09 -8.63
N ALA A 602 -5.74 -30.86 -8.99
CA ALA A 602 -6.40 -30.10 -10.06
C ALA A 602 -6.32 -30.83 -11.41
N SER A 603 -5.18 -31.45 -11.73
CA SER A 603 -5.04 -32.26 -12.94
C SER A 603 -5.91 -33.53 -12.92
N GLY A 604 -6.05 -34.17 -11.76
CA GLY A 604 -6.94 -35.31 -11.55
C GLY A 604 -8.41 -34.92 -11.75
N GLU A 605 -8.85 -33.79 -11.19
CA GLU A 605 -10.21 -33.27 -11.33
C GLU A 605 -10.54 -32.90 -12.80
N GLN A 606 -9.58 -32.34 -13.53
CA GLN A 606 -9.72 -32.09 -14.97
C GLN A 606 -9.86 -33.41 -15.76
N ASN A 607 -9.04 -34.41 -15.48
CA ASN A 607 -9.11 -35.73 -16.13
C ASN A 607 -10.45 -36.42 -15.84
N LYS A 608 -10.96 -36.33 -14.61
CA LYS A 608 -12.29 -36.82 -14.23
C LYS A 608 -13.39 -36.17 -15.09
N SER A 609 -13.36 -34.85 -15.24
CA SER A 609 -14.33 -34.10 -16.04
C SER A 609 -14.29 -34.55 -17.52
N HIS A 610 -13.09 -34.71 -18.08
CA HIS A 610 -12.91 -35.16 -19.45
C HIS A 610 -13.46 -36.58 -19.68
N ILE A 611 -13.08 -37.54 -18.83
CA ILE A 611 -13.54 -38.94 -18.93
C ILE A 611 -15.07 -39.03 -18.71
N ALA A 612 -15.63 -38.24 -17.79
CA ALA A 612 -17.07 -38.21 -17.54
C ALA A 612 -17.85 -37.64 -18.74
N ALA A 613 -17.32 -36.61 -19.43
CA ALA A 613 -17.91 -36.07 -20.64
C ALA A 613 -17.85 -37.08 -21.80
N GLU A 614 -16.72 -37.79 -21.96
CA GLU A 614 -16.56 -38.84 -22.97
C GLU A 614 -17.51 -40.02 -22.73
N LEU A 615 -17.65 -40.45 -21.48
CA LEU A 615 -18.60 -41.49 -21.08
C LEU A 615 -20.04 -41.10 -21.43
N ARG A 616 -20.48 -39.89 -21.07
CA ARG A 616 -21.82 -39.39 -21.41
C ARG A 616 -22.06 -39.36 -22.92
N LYS A 617 -21.07 -38.94 -23.71
CA LYS A 617 -21.16 -38.91 -25.17
C LYS A 617 -21.36 -40.32 -25.75
N LYS A 618 -20.62 -41.31 -25.24
CA LYS A 618 -20.72 -42.71 -25.67
C LYS A 618 -22.04 -43.36 -25.22
N GLU A 619 -22.53 -43.03 -24.03
CA GLU A 619 -23.85 -43.48 -23.55
C GLU A 619 -25.00 -42.92 -24.41
N GLN A 620 -24.93 -41.64 -24.81
CA GLN A 620 -25.89 -41.05 -25.74
C GLN A 620 -25.84 -41.69 -27.13
N GLN A 621 -24.63 -42.00 -27.64
CA GLN A 621 -24.46 -42.70 -28.91
C GLN A 621 -25.06 -44.11 -28.86
N LEU A 622 -24.82 -44.86 -27.78
CA LEU A 622 -25.41 -46.17 -27.56
C LEU A 622 -26.94 -46.10 -27.55
N ALA A 623 -27.52 -45.17 -26.78
CA ALA A 623 -28.98 -44.99 -26.71
C ALA A 623 -29.58 -44.68 -28.09
N GLY A 624 -28.93 -43.81 -28.88
CA GLY A 624 -29.37 -43.49 -30.24
C GLY A 624 -29.24 -44.66 -31.23
N ASP A 625 -28.19 -45.48 -31.11
CA ASP A 625 -28.03 -46.68 -31.94
C ASP A 625 -29.02 -47.78 -31.55
N GLU A 626 -29.32 -47.94 -30.25
CA GLU A 626 -30.36 -48.85 -29.73
C GLU A 626 -31.76 -48.44 -30.19
N GLU A 627 -32.08 -47.14 -30.18
CA GLU A 627 -33.36 -46.62 -30.67
C GLU A 627 -33.56 -46.89 -32.17
N LYS A 628 -32.52 -46.63 -32.99
CA LYS A 628 -32.53 -46.95 -34.42
C LYS A 628 -32.73 -48.45 -34.67
N PHE A 629 -32.07 -49.29 -33.87
CA PHE A 629 -32.18 -50.74 -33.98
C PHE A 629 -33.59 -51.23 -33.60
N PHE A 630 -34.15 -50.71 -32.51
CA PHE A 630 -35.48 -51.08 -32.01
C PHE A 630 -36.60 -50.71 -32.99
N ASN A 631 -36.55 -49.51 -33.57
CA ASN A 631 -37.58 -48.99 -34.49
C ASN A 631 -37.78 -49.85 -35.75
N VAL A 632 -36.75 -50.56 -36.21
CA VAL A 632 -36.80 -51.37 -37.44
C VAL A 632 -37.07 -52.85 -37.14
N CYS A 633 -36.47 -53.40 -36.08
CA CYS A 633 -36.51 -54.84 -35.82
C CYS A 633 -37.67 -55.28 -34.93
N GLY A 634 -38.12 -54.45 -33.98
CA GLY A 634 -39.21 -54.80 -33.04
C GLY A 634 -38.92 -55.98 -32.09
N SER A 635 -37.79 -56.66 -32.24
CA SER A 635 -37.25 -57.69 -31.35
C SER A 635 -35.73 -57.53 -31.16
N GLN A 636 -35.14 -58.32 -30.27
CA GLN A 636 -33.70 -58.27 -29.96
C GLN A 636 -32.83 -59.12 -30.90
N ASP A 637 -33.41 -60.03 -31.70
CA ASP A 637 -32.66 -60.98 -32.52
C ASP A 637 -32.85 -60.70 -34.02
N LEU A 638 -31.91 -59.93 -34.58
CA LEU A 638 -31.87 -59.55 -35.99
C LEU A 638 -31.79 -60.76 -36.93
N GLU A 639 -31.03 -61.80 -36.56
CA GLU A 639 -30.85 -62.98 -37.42
C GLU A 639 -32.13 -63.83 -37.44
N GLN A 640 -32.81 -63.96 -36.30
CA GLN A 640 -34.08 -64.68 -36.23
C GLN A 640 -35.19 -63.99 -37.05
N ASP A 641 -35.30 -62.66 -36.96
CA ASP A 641 -36.33 -61.92 -37.68
C ASP A 641 -36.02 -61.78 -39.18
N LEU A 642 -34.74 -61.67 -39.56
CA LEU A 642 -34.32 -61.81 -40.96
C LEU A 642 -34.68 -63.20 -41.50
N GLY A 643 -34.44 -64.27 -40.72
CA GLY A 643 -34.82 -65.64 -41.10
C GLY A 643 -36.32 -65.81 -41.35
N LYS A 644 -37.16 -65.35 -40.41
CA LYS A 644 -38.63 -65.36 -40.57
C LYS A 644 -39.08 -64.57 -41.79
N LEU A 645 -38.49 -63.39 -42.01
CA LEU A 645 -38.82 -62.54 -43.16
C LEU A 645 -38.42 -63.19 -44.49
N GLN A 646 -37.33 -63.96 -44.50
CA GLN A 646 -36.85 -64.69 -45.66
C GLN A 646 -37.76 -65.89 -45.99
N GLU A 647 -38.26 -66.61 -44.99
CA GLU A 647 -39.29 -67.65 -45.17
C GLU A 647 -40.62 -67.08 -45.70
N ASP A 648 -41.05 -65.93 -45.17
CA ASP A 648 -42.24 -65.21 -45.65
C ASP A 648 -42.09 -64.81 -47.13
N LEU A 649 -40.93 -64.25 -47.50
CA LEU A 649 -40.61 -63.90 -48.88
C LEU A 649 -40.67 -65.12 -49.81
N GLU A 650 -40.17 -66.27 -49.37
CA GLU A 650 -40.24 -67.50 -50.16
C GLU A 650 -41.68 -68.00 -50.34
N LYS A 651 -42.51 -67.92 -49.29
CA LYS A 651 -43.95 -68.27 -49.37
C LYS A 651 -44.71 -67.37 -50.34
N ILE A 652 -44.51 -66.04 -50.23
CA ILE A 652 -45.17 -65.05 -51.11
C ILE A 652 -44.69 -65.20 -52.56
N SER A 653 -43.40 -65.45 -52.77
CA SER A 653 -42.83 -65.72 -54.09
C SER A 653 -43.43 -66.98 -54.73
N LYS A 654 -43.57 -68.07 -53.97
CA LYS A 654 -44.25 -69.31 -54.44
C LYS A 654 -45.72 -69.06 -54.79
N GLN A 655 -46.44 -68.30 -53.97
CA GLN A 655 -47.83 -67.91 -54.26
C GLN A 655 -47.94 -67.08 -55.55
N ARG A 656 -47.06 -66.10 -55.75
CA ARG A 656 -46.99 -65.31 -56.98
C ARG A 656 -46.75 -66.20 -58.20
N ALA A 657 -45.79 -67.13 -58.12
CA ALA A 657 -45.50 -68.06 -59.21
C ALA A 657 -46.70 -68.96 -59.54
N MET A 658 -47.42 -69.47 -58.54
CA MET A 658 -48.63 -70.27 -58.72
C MET A 658 -49.75 -69.47 -59.40
N LEU A 659 -49.99 -68.23 -58.96
CA LEU A 659 -51.01 -67.35 -59.54
C LEU A 659 -50.67 -66.95 -60.98
N ALA A 660 -49.41 -66.62 -61.26
CA ALA A 660 -48.94 -66.31 -62.61
C ALA A 660 -49.03 -67.51 -63.55
N GLY A 661 -48.63 -68.70 -63.07
CA GLY A 661 -48.73 -69.95 -63.83
C GLY A 661 -50.18 -70.33 -64.13
N ALA A 662 -51.08 -70.25 -63.14
CA ALA A 662 -52.50 -70.49 -63.35
C ALA A 662 -53.09 -69.52 -64.37
N THR A 663 -52.73 -68.22 -64.29
CA THR A 663 -53.20 -67.22 -65.26
C THR A 663 -52.82 -67.62 -66.69
N ALA A 664 -51.55 -67.97 -66.92
CA ALA A 664 -51.07 -68.36 -68.25
C ALA A 664 -51.79 -69.60 -68.80
N VAL A 665 -51.97 -70.64 -67.97
CA VAL A 665 -52.60 -71.91 -68.39
C VAL A 665 -54.08 -71.72 -68.72
N TYR A 666 -54.85 -71.06 -67.85
CA TYR A 666 -56.29 -70.85 -68.09
C TYR A 666 -56.54 -69.92 -69.29
N THR A 667 -55.70 -68.89 -69.50
CA THR A 667 -55.81 -68.03 -70.70
C THR A 667 -55.52 -68.82 -71.98
N GLN A 668 -54.53 -69.72 -71.95
CA GLN A 668 -54.23 -70.60 -73.09
C GLN A 668 -55.39 -71.55 -73.38
N PHE A 669 -56.01 -72.15 -72.36
CA PHE A 669 -57.16 -73.04 -72.56
C PHE A 669 -58.38 -72.31 -73.09
N ILE A 670 -58.65 -71.08 -72.62
CA ILE A 670 -59.76 -70.28 -73.14
C ILE A 670 -59.52 -69.94 -74.62
N SER A 671 -58.31 -69.51 -75.01
CA SER A 671 -58.01 -69.21 -76.43
C SER A 671 -58.20 -70.43 -77.35
N GLN A 672 -57.73 -71.62 -76.95
CA GLN A 672 -57.97 -72.86 -77.69
C GLN A 672 -59.45 -73.19 -77.85
N LEU A 673 -60.25 -72.97 -76.80
CA LEU A 673 -61.69 -73.21 -76.82
C LEU A 673 -62.49 -72.18 -77.64
N THR A 674 -61.96 -70.97 -77.84
CA THR A 674 -62.66 -69.89 -78.57
C THR A 674 -62.20 -69.71 -80.02
N GLU A 675 -60.97 -70.08 -80.37
CA GLU A 675 -60.37 -69.77 -81.67
C GLU A 675 -60.37 -70.95 -82.65
N GLU A 676 -60.50 -72.19 -82.17
CA GLU A 676 -60.47 -73.39 -83.02
C GLU A 676 -61.85 -73.70 -83.66
N ARG A 677 -61.86 -74.14 -84.93
CA ARG A 677 -63.10 -74.41 -85.70
C ARG A 677 -63.88 -75.63 -85.21
N GLU A 678 -63.21 -76.60 -84.60
CA GLU A 678 -63.81 -77.76 -83.96
C GLU A 678 -63.33 -77.81 -82.49
N PRO A 679 -63.91 -77.01 -81.60
CA PRO A 679 -63.43 -76.90 -80.24
C PRO A 679 -63.63 -78.23 -79.50
N CYS A 680 -62.55 -78.75 -78.94
CA CYS A 680 -62.53 -79.91 -78.05
C CYS A 680 -61.92 -79.53 -76.70
N CYS A 681 -62.12 -80.33 -75.67
CA CYS A 681 -61.55 -80.03 -74.36
C CYS A 681 -60.01 -79.99 -74.42
N PRO A 682 -59.33 -78.89 -73.99
CA PRO A 682 -57.89 -78.72 -74.15
C PRO A 682 -57.05 -79.67 -73.28
N VAL A 683 -57.68 -80.38 -72.34
CA VAL A 683 -57.03 -81.35 -71.45
C VAL A 683 -57.22 -82.79 -71.93
N CYS A 684 -58.46 -83.17 -72.27
CA CYS A 684 -58.80 -84.56 -72.60
C CYS A 684 -59.19 -84.81 -74.06
N GLN A 685 -59.18 -83.77 -74.90
CA GLN A 685 -59.45 -83.79 -76.35
C GLN A 685 -60.82 -84.37 -76.75
N ARG A 686 -61.76 -84.45 -75.81
CA ARG A 686 -63.15 -84.86 -76.10
C ARG A 686 -63.90 -83.72 -76.78
N THR A 687 -64.62 -84.02 -77.84
CA THR A 687 -65.53 -83.09 -78.52
C THR A 687 -66.73 -82.77 -77.64
N PHE A 688 -67.19 -81.52 -77.66
CA PHE A 688 -68.37 -81.12 -76.89
C PHE A 688 -69.66 -81.62 -77.55
N PRO A 689 -70.56 -82.31 -76.81
CA PRO A 689 -71.80 -82.84 -77.37
C PRO A 689 -72.77 -81.75 -77.85
N SER A 690 -72.73 -80.58 -77.22
CA SER A 690 -73.53 -79.40 -77.60
C SER A 690 -72.74 -78.10 -77.43
N GLU A 691 -73.15 -77.06 -78.14
CA GLU A 691 -72.57 -75.71 -78.01
C GLU A 691 -72.81 -75.11 -76.62
N SER A 692 -73.87 -75.53 -75.91
CA SER A 692 -74.13 -75.16 -74.51
C SER A 692 -73.03 -75.68 -73.57
N ASP A 693 -72.57 -76.92 -73.77
CA ASP A 693 -71.52 -77.52 -72.94
C ASP A 693 -70.17 -76.81 -73.11
N LEU A 694 -69.87 -76.35 -74.33
CA LEU A 694 -68.68 -75.54 -74.62
C LEU A 694 -68.75 -74.19 -73.89
N GLN A 695 -69.89 -73.49 -73.97
CA GLN A 695 -70.09 -72.20 -73.32
C GLN A 695 -70.00 -72.31 -71.79
N GLU A 696 -70.51 -73.39 -71.18
CA GLU A 696 -70.40 -73.62 -69.73
C GLU A 696 -68.94 -73.79 -69.28
N VAL A 697 -68.13 -74.55 -70.02
CA VAL A 697 -66.71 -74.74 -69.70
C VAL A 697 -65.91 -73.45 -69.86
N ILE A 698 -66.17 -72.67 -70.92
CA ILE A 698 -65.55 -71.35 -71.10
C ILE A 698 -65.94 -70.42 -69.94
N THR A 699 -67.22 -70.43 -69.55
CA THR A 699 -67.71 -69.60 -68.43
C THR A 699 -67.09 -70.01 -67.09
N ASP A 700 -66.94 -71.32 -66.82
CA ASP A 700 -66.25 -71.82 -65.63
C ASP A 700 -64.78 -71.36 -65.60
N MET A 701 -64.06 -71.51 -66.72
CA MET A 701 -62.65 -71.06 -66.81
C MET A 701 -62.50 -69.54 -66.67
N GLN A 702 -63.39 -68.76 -67.29
CA GLN A 702 -63.41 -67.29 -67.14
C GLN A 702 -63.75 -66.86 -65.71
N SER A 703 -64.67 -67.56 -65.04
CA SER A 703 -65.01 -67.30 -63.63
C SER A 703 -63.82 -67.55 -62.70
N LYS A 704 -63.02 -68.59 -62.97
CA LYS A 704 -61.80 -68.92 -62.23
C LYS A 704 -60.69 -67.89 -62.44
N LEU A 705 -60.62 -67.23 -63.59
CA LEU A 705 -59.66 -66.14 -63.85
C LEU A 705 -60.07 -64.78 -63.30
N ARG A 706 -61.36 -64.52 -63.03
CA ARG A 706 -61.86 -63.18 -62.68
C ARG A 706 -61.16 -62.53 -61.49
N LEU A 707 -60.75 -63.31 -60.48
CA LEU A 707 -60.16 -62.80 -59.23
C LEU A 707 -58.63 -62.98 -59.16
N VAL A 708 -58.00 -63.60 -60.16
CA VAL A 708 -56.56 -63.93 -60.14
C VAL A 708 -55.68 -62.70 -60.37
N PRO A 709 -55.98 -61.77 -61.32
CA PRO A 709 -55.16 -60.58 -61.55
C PRO A 709 -55.04 -59.67 -60.32
N ASP A 710 -56.15 -59.45 -59.60
CA ASP A 710 -56.16 -58.62 -58.38
C ASP A 710 -55.34 -59.28 -57.26
N LYS A 711 -55.47 -60.60 -57.09
CA LYS A 711 -54.63 -61.36 -56.13
C LYS A 711 -53.16 -61.33 -56.51
N LEU A 712 -52.82 -61.44 -57.80
CA LEU A 712 -51.43 -61.37 -58.26
C LEU A 712 -50.84 -59.98 -57.98
N LYS A 713 -51.57 -58.91 -58.28
CA LYS A 713 -51.15 -57.53 -58.02
C LYS A 713 -50.92 -57.26 -56.52
N ASN A 714 -51.82 -57.75 -55.66
CA ASN A 714 -51.66 -57.62 -54.21
C ASN A 714 -50.45 -58.41 -53.70
N THR A 715 -50.24 -59.64 -54.20
CA THR A 715 -49.10 -60.47 -53.83
C THR A 715 -47.77 -59.84 -54.28
N GLU A 716 -47.72 -59.19 -55.45
CA GLU A 716 -46.54 -58.45 -55.92
C GLU A 716 -46.25 -57.19 -55.10
N GLN A 717 -47.27 -56.47 -54.65
CA GLN A 717 -47.10 -55.33 -53.75
C GLN A 717 -46.58 -55.77 -52.38
N ASP A 718 -47.13 -56.86 -51.83
CA ASP A 718 -46.67 -57.43 -50.56
C ASP A 718 -45.24 -57.95 -50.65
N LEU A 719 -44.86 -58.59 -51.77
CA LEU A 719 -43.48 -59.02 -52.02
C LEU A 719 -42.51 -57.83 -52.01
N LYS A 720 -42.80 -56.77 -52.77
CA LYS A 720 -41.97 -55.55 -52.80
C LYS A 720 -41.87 -54.88 -51.42
N ARG A 721 -42.95 -54.87 -50.65
CA ARG A 721 -42.95 -54.30 -49.30
C ARG A 721 -42.06 -55.09 -48.34
N LYS A 722 -42.11 -56.43 -48.41
CA LYS A 722 -41.30 -57.33 -47.57
C LYS A 722 -39.82 -57.32 -47.99
N GLU A 723 -39.51 -57.19 -49.28
CA GLU A 723 -38.13 -57.06 -49.79
C GLU A 723 -37.46 -55.76 -49.29
N ARG A 724 -38.18 -54.62 -49.34
CA ARG A 724 -37.67 -53.36 -48.79
C ARG A 724 -37.36 -53.46 -47.30
N LYS A 725 -38.25 -54.09 -46.53
CA LYS A 725 -38.04 -54.31 -45.10
C LYS A 725 -36.80 -55.18 -44.82
N ARG A 726 -36.51 -56.17 -45.67
CA ARG A 726 -35.30 -57.00 -45.56
C ARG A 726 -34.04 -56.15 -45.78
N ASP A 727 -34.03 -55.33 -46.81
CA ASP A 727 -32.87 -54.50 -47.13
C ASP A 727 -32.59 -53.47 -46.02
N GLU A 728 -33.64 -52.89 -45.44
CA GLU A 728 -33.56 -52.03 -44.26
C GLU A 728 -32.96 -52.78 -43.05
N MET A 729 -33.42 -54.00 -42.75
CA MET A 729 -32.88 -54.82 -41.66
C MET A 729 -31.41 -55.22 -41.86
N ILE A 730 -31.00 -55.55 -43.09
CA ILE A 730 -29.60 -55.90 -43.40
C ILE A 730 -28.67 -54.69 -43.16
N SER A 731 -29.13 -53.48 -43.47
CA SER A 731 -28.35 -52.25 -43.28
C SER A 731 -28.01 -51.95 -41.81
N LEU A 732 -28.68 -52.61 -40.85
CA LEU A 732 -28.48 -52.43 -39.40
C LEU A 732 -27.45 -53.38 -38.78
N ARG A 733 -26.89 -54.34 -39.54
CA ARG A 733 -25.82 -55.23 -39.03
C ARG A 733 -24.59 -54.46 -38.47
N PRO A 734 -24.08 -53.39 -39.11
CA PRO A 734 -22.97 -52.61 -38.57
C PRO A 734 -23.35 -51.86 -37.28
N VAL A 735 -24.59 -51.39 -37.19
CA VAL A 735 -25.12 -50.71 -35.98
C VAL A 735 -25.17 -51.69 -34.82
N ARG A 736 -25.59 -52.94 -35.04
CA ARG A 736 -25.56 -53.99 -34.00
C ARG A 736 -24.14 -54.28 -33.50
N GLN A 737 -23.15 -54.31 -34.39
CA GLN A 737 -21.74 -54.48 -33.98
C GLN A 737 -21.24 -53.30 -33.15
N SER A 738 -21.61 -52.06 -33.51
CA SER A 738 -21.32 -50.84 -32.75
C SER A 738 -21.92 -50.89 -31.34
N ILE A 739 -23.19 -51.28 -31.20
CA ILE A 739 -23.89 -51.45 -29.92
C ILE A 739 -23.14 -52.43 -29.02
N VAL A 740 -22.77 -53.61 -29.55
CA VAL A 740 -22.02 -54.63 -28.79
C VAL A 740 -20.64 -54.10 -28.37
N GLN A 741 -19.93 -53.41 -29.26
CA GLN A 741 -18.64 -52.81 -28.94
C GLN A 741 -18.72 -51.76 -27.83
N PHE A 742 -19.76 -50.92 -27.82
CA PHE A 742 -19.99 -49.95 -26.75
C PHE A 742 -20.37 -50.62 -25.42
N GLN A 743 -21.27 -51.61 -25.46
CA GLN A 743 -21.76 -52.30 -24.25
C GLN A 743 -20.69 -53.18 -23.59
N GLU A 744 -19.94 -53.96 -24.38
CA GLU A 744 -19.03 -54.98 -23.84
C GLU A 744 -17.60 -54.46 -23.61
N LYS A 745 -17.18 -53.37 -24.26
CA LYS A 745 -15.78 -52.91 -24.22
C LYS A 745 -15.62 -51.44 -23.82
N GLU A 746 -16.10 -50.50 -24.63
CA GLU A 746 -15.74 -49.08 -24.46
C GLU A 746 -16.33 -48.44 -23.19
N LEU A 747 -17.61 -48.68 -22.88
CA LEU A 747 -18.23 -48.12 -21.67
C LEU A 747 -17.68 -48.73 -20.37
N PRO A 748 -17.49 -50.07 -20.26
CA PRO A 748 -16.81 -50.66 -19.10
C PRO A 748 -15.39 -50.12 -18.88
N GLU A 749 -14.59 -49.97 -19.94
CA GLU A 749 -13.22 -49.43 -19.84
C GLU A 749 -13.21 -47.97 -19.34
N LEU A 750 -14.09 -47.12 -19.88
CA LEU A 750 -14.22 -45.72 -19.43
C LEU A 750 -14.72 -45.61 -17.98
N ARG A 751 -15.68 -46.46 -17.58
CA ARG A 751 -16.17 -46.52 -16.18
C ARG A 751 -15.07 -46.93 -15.21
N ASN A 752 -14.24 -47.91 -15.57
CA ASN A 752 -13.11 -48.35 -14.74
C ASN A 752 -12.02 -47.25 -14.63
N ARG A 753 -11.70 -46.57 -15.74
CA ARG A 753 -10.79 -45.42 -15.73
C ARG A 753 -11.31 -44.29 -14.84
N LEU A 754 -12.59 -43.96 -14.93
CA LEU A 754 -13.23 -42.94 -14.08
C LEU A 754 -13.16 -43.33 -12.60
N GLN A 755 -13.38 -44.61 -12.27
CA GLN A 755 -13.28 -45.11 -10.90
C GLN A 755 -11.83 -45.01 -10.37
N THR A 756 -10.84 -45.31 -11.20
CA THR A 756 -9.42 -45.19 -10.84
C THR A 756 -9.03 -43.74 -10.54
N VAL A 757 -9.39 -42.80 -11.43
CA VAL A 757 -9.11 -41.37 -11.23
C VAL A 757 -9.83 -40.82 -9.99
N ASN A 758 -11.06 -41.25 -9.70
CA ASN A 758 -11.77 -40.86 -8.48
C ASN A 758 -11.04 -41.31 -7.20
N ARG A 759 -10.49 -42.53 -7.19
CA ARG A 759 -9.70 -43.03 -6.05
C ARG A 759 -8.40 -42.25 -5.86
N GLU A 760 -7.75 -41.85 -6.94
CA GLU A 760 -6.54 -41.01 -6.89
C GLU A 760 -6.86 -39.61 -6.36
N ILE A 761 -7.97 -39.01 -6.78
CA ILE A 761 -8.45 -37.71 -6.27
C ILE A 761 -8.72 -37.80 -4.76
N GLU A 762 -9.39 -38.84 -4.29
CA GLU A 762 -9.66 -39.03 -2.85
C GLU A 762 -8.36 -39.18 -2.04
N ARG A 763 -7.38 -39.94 -2.54
CA ARG A 763 -6.05 -40.04 -1.91
C ARG A 763 -5.35 -38.69 -1.85
N LEU A 764 -5.31 -37.96 -2.96
CA LEU A 764 -4.68 -36.63 -3.02
C LEU A 764 -5.37 -35.61 -2.10
N LYS A 765 -6.70 -35.69 -1.91
CA LYS A 765 -7.42 -34.85 -0.94
C LYS A 765 -6.98 -35.14 0.49
N ASN A 766 -6.89 -36.41 0.87
CA ASN A 766 -6.40 -36.79 2.19
C ASN A 766 -4.94 -36.34 2.40
N ASP A 767 -4.07 -36.53 1.40
CA ASP A 767 -2.66 -36.10 1.48
C ASP A 767 -2.55 -34.56 1.62
N VAL A 768 -3.42 -33.79 0.95
CA VAL A 768 -3.49 -32.33 1.10
C VAL A 768 -3.91 -31.94 2.53
N GLU A 769 -4.96 -32.56 3.07
CA GLU A 769 -5.42 -32.32 4.44
C GLU A 769 -4.33 -32.66 5.49
N GLU A 770 -3.61 -33.77 5.30
CA GLU A 770 -2.48 -34.14 6.15
C GLU A 770 -1.33 -33.12 6.08
N GLN A 771 -0.98 -32.62 4.89
CA GLN A 771 0.06 -31.60 4.77
C GLN A 771 -0.40 -30.23 5.29
N GLU A 772 -1.68 -29.88 5.18
CA GLU A 772 -2.25 -28.64 5.73
C GLU A 772 -2.24 -28.63 7.26
N THR A 773 -2.62 -29.75 7.89
CA THR A 773 -2.57 -29.92 9.35
C THR A 773 -1.13 -29.89 9.87
N LEU A 774 -0.19 -30.54 9.17
CA LEU A 774 1.25 -30.45 9.47
C LEU A 774 1.78 -29.01 9.32
N LEU A 775 1.35 -28.28 8.29
CA LEU A 775 1.75 -26.90 8.09
C LEU A 775 1.23 -26.00 9.23
N GLY A 776 -0.02 -26.20 9.67
CA GLY A 776 -0.62 -25.46 10.78
C GLY A 776 0.12 -25.66 12.10
N THR A 777 0.50 -26.90 12.42
CA THR A 777 1.29 -27.22 13.62
C THR A 777 2.68 -26.58 13.58
N LEU A 778 3.42 -26.74 12.47
CA LEU A 778 4.75 -26.14 12.29
C LEU A 778 4.71 -24.60 12.35
N MET A 779 3.69 -23.95 11.77
CA MET A 779 3.54 -22.50 11.84
C MET A 779 3.26 -22.01 13.27
N SER A 780 2.42 -22.73 14.03
CA SER A 780 2.16 -22.38 15.43
C SER A 780 3.42 -22.51 16.29
N GLU A 781 4.22 -23.55 16.08
CA GLU A 781 5.50 -23.77 16.76
C GLU A 781 6.53 -22.68 16.43
N GLU A 782 6.57 -22.21 15.19
CA GLU A 782 7.47 -21.14 14.76
C GLU A 782 7.05 -19.77 15.33
N GLU A 783 5.75 -19.49 15.39
CA GLU A 783 5.20 -18.24 15.93
C GLU A 783 5.46 -18.12 17.44
N THR A 784 5.29 -19.19 18.20
CA THR A 784 5.60 -19.20 19.65
C THR A 784 7.09 -18.97 19.89
N ALA A 785 7.97 -19.66 19.15
CA ALA A 785 9.41 -19.43 19.21
C ALA A 785 9.81 -17.98 18.85
N LYS A 786 9.20 -17.39 17.80
CA LYS A 786 9.43 -15.99 17.42
C LYS A 786 8.96 -14.99 18.48
N ALA A 787 7.87 -15.28 19.18
CA ALA A 787 7.38 -14.42 20.27
C ALA A 787 8.37 -14.37 21.44
N CYS A 788 9.05 -15.48 21.75
CA CYS A 788 10.06 -15.56 22.80
C CYS A 788 11.40 -14.90 22.43
N LEU A 789 11.72 -14.77 21.14
CA LEU A 789 13.01 -14.27 20.65
C LEU A 789 13.35 -12.85 21.16
N GLN A 790 12.35 -11.97 21.27
CA GLN A 790 12.57 -10.60 21.74
C GLN A 790 13.03 -10.59 23.21
N ASP A 791 12.39 -11.37 24.07
CA ASP A 791 12.71 -11.45 25.49
C ASP A 791 14.04 -12.18 25.72
N ILE A 792 14.37 -13.21 24.93
CA ILE A 792 15.69 -13.87 24.98
C ILE A 792 16.81 -12.94 24.50
N SER A 793 16.56 -12.12 23.48
CA SER A 793 17.53 -11.10 23.04
C SER A 793 17.80 -10.02 24.09
N LEU A 794 16.81 -9.75 24.94
CA LEU A 794 16.93 -8.83 26.07
C LEU A 794 17.69 -9.49 27.23
N MET A 795 17.40 -10.77 27.50
CA MET A 795 18.13 -11.57 28.48
C MET A 795 19.62 -11.71 28.13
N ASP A 796 19.96 -11.95 26.86
CA ASP A 796 21.36 -12.08 26.40
C ASP A 796 22.15 -10.78 26.62
N ARG A 797 21.49 -9.63 26.41
CA ARG A 797 22.05 -8.32 26.78
C ARG A 797 22.26 -8.18 28.28
N TYR A 798 21.29 -8.57 29.11
CA TYR A 798 21.48 -8.56 30.57
C TYR A 798 22.61 -9.49 31.04
N LEU A 799 22.81 -10.63 30.38
CA LEU A 799 23.93 -11.55 30.67
C LEU A 799 25.29 -10.96 30.27
N MET A 800 25.37 -10.24 29.15
CA MET A 800 26.59 -9.50 28.77
C MET A 800 26.90 -8.35 29.74
N ASP A 801 25.89 -7.58 30.09
CA ASP A 801 25.97 -6.51 31.08
C ASP A 801 26.43 -7.03 32.44
N LEU A 802 25.91 -8.18 32.89
CA LEU A 802 26.31 -8.82 34.15
C LEU A 802 27.80 -9.18 34.14
N LYS A 803 28.31 -9.75 33.04
CA LYS A 803 29.76 -10.02 32.90
C LYS A 803 30.60 -8.74 32.97
N GLU A 804 30.12 -7.64 32.40
CA GLU A 804 30.82 -6.36 32.46
C GLU A 804 30.82 -5.77 33.88
N VAL A 805 29.67 -5.81 34.56
CA VAL A 805 29.53 -5.36 35.96
C VAL A 805 30.39 -6.22 36.88
N GLU A 806 30.43 -7.54 36.69
CA GLU A 806 31.32 -8.45 37.43
C GLU A 806 32.79 -8.13 37.21
N ARG A 807 33.19 -7.85 35.96
CA ARG A 807 34.56 -7.41 35.64
C ARG A 807 34.90 -6.10 36.34
N LYS A 808 33.98 -5.14 36.36
CA LYS A 808 34.14 -3.84 37.05
C LYS A 808 34.24 -4.02 38.57
N ILE A 809 33.44 -4.92 39.16
CA ILE A 809 33.53 -5.28 40.58
C ILE A 809 34.90 -5.89 40.90
N ALA A 810 35.39 -6.83 40.09
CA ALA A 810 36.71 -7.45 40.27
C ALA A 810 37.86 -6.44 40.14
N GLN A 811 37.74 -5.48 39.21
CA GLN A 811 38.71 -4.38 39.05
C GLN A 811 38.74 -3.43 40.24
N GLN A 812 37.58 -3.12 40.85
CA GLN A 812 37.52 -2.27 42.04
C GLN A 812 37.94 -3.03 43.31
N SER A 813 37.65 -4.34 43.41
CA SER A 813 38.10 -5.15 44.54
C SER A 813 39.62 -5.32 44.57
N ALA A 814 40.27 -5.43 43.41
CA ALA A 814 41.73 -5.49 43.31
C ALA A 814 42.42 -4.19 43.79
N LYS A 815 41.73 -3.04 43.70
CA LYS A 815 42.23 -1.75 44.21
C LYS A 815 42.06 -1.56 45.73
N LEU A 816 41.30 -2.45 46.39
CA LEU A 816 41.01 -2.38 47.83
C LEU A 816 41.90 -3.34 48.66
N GLN A 817 42.85 -4.05 48.06
CA GLN A 817 43.79 -4.92 48.78
C GLN A 817 45.09 -4.18 49.12
N GLY A 818 45.42 -4.08 50.41
CA GLY A 818 46.79 -3.83 50.89
C GLY A 818 47.07 -2.60 51.77
N VAL A 819 46.12 -2.08 52.57
CA VAL A 819 46.41 -0.91 53.45
C VAL A 819 45.92 -1.10 54.89
N ASP A 820 46.81 -0.77 55.83
CA ASP A 820 46.64 -0.82 57.28
C ASP A 820 45.88 0.44 57.78
N LEU A 821 44.86 0.24 58.63
CA LEU A 821 43.78 1.20 58.92
C LEU A 821 43.97 2.00 60.22
N THR A 822 45.20 2.37 60.56
CA THR A 822 45.52 2.91 61.91
C THR A 822 45.54 4.44 62.04
N ARG A 823 45.50 5.21 60.93
CA ARG A 823 45.52 6.70 60.95
C ARG A 823 44.27 7.33 60.31
N THR A 824 43.76 8.41 60.90
CA THR A 824 42.52 9.09 60.45
C THR A 824 42.80 10.30 59.55
N ILE A 825 41.90 10.57 58.60
CA ILE A 825 41.97 11.70 57.64
C ILE A 825 42.17 13.06 58.35
N GLN A 826 41.66 13.20 59.57
CA GLN A 826 41.84 14.41 60.38
C GLN A 826 43.28 14.63 60.85
N GLN A 827 44.03 13.56 61.18
CA GLN A 827 45.42 13.66 61.63
C GLN A 827 46.35 14.11 60.50
N VAL A 828 46.20 13.52 59.30
CA VAL A 828 47.01 13.86 58.11
C VAL A 828 46.72 15.29 57.62
N SER A 829 45.47 15.75 57.72
CA SER A 829 45.07 17.12 57.35
C SER A 829 45.73 18.19 58.22
N GLN A 830 45.91 17.92 59.52
CA GLN A 830 46.50 18.87 60.46
C GLN A 830 48.02 19.01 60.26
N GLU A 831 48.73 17.89 60.07
CA GLU A 831 50.17 17.90 59.73
C GLU A 831 50.45 18.63 58.40
N LYS A 832 49.56 18.49 57.41
CA LYS A 832 49.65 19.22 56.14
C LYS A 832 49.55 20.74 56.31
N GLN A 833 48.68 21.23 57.20
CA GLN A 833 48.53 22.67 57.43
C GLN A 833 49.79 23.29 58.09
N GLU A 834 50.39 22.58 59.04
CA GLU A 834 51.62 23.04 59.70
C GLU A 834 52.83 23.09 58.74
N THR A 835 52.92 22.12 57.83
CA THR A 835 53.99 22.04 56.83
C THR A 835 53.84 23.13 55.76
N GLN A 836 52.61 23.44 55.35
CA GLN A 836 52.30 24.53 54.41
C GLN A 836 52.74 25.91 54.94
N HIS A 837 52.48 26.20 56.22
CA HIS A 837 52.83 27.50 56.80
C HIS A 837 54.36 27.74 56.82
N LYS A 838 55.16 26.69 57.00
CA LYS A 838 56.63 26.77 56.93
C LYS A 838 57.12 26.99 55.49
N LEU A 839 56.42 26.40 54.51
CA LEU A 839 56.71 26.57 53.08
C LEU A 839 56.45 28.01 52.61
N ASP A 840 55.34 28.60 53.02
CA ASP A 840 54.95 29.96 52.63
C ASP A 840 55.96 31.01 53.15
N THR A 841 56.44 30.82 54.38
CA THR A 841 57.46 31.68 55.02
C THR A 841 58.80 31.64 54.27
N THR A 842 59.22 30.46 53.83
CA THR A 842 60.48 30.25 53.09
C THR A 842 60.36 30.77 51.65
N SER A 843 59.21 30.59 51.01
CA SER A 843 58.92 31.11 49.66
C SER A 843 58.95 32.64 49.61
N SER A 844 58.43 33.30 50.65
CA SER A 844 58.39 34.76 50.75
C SER A 844 59.80 35.39 50.85
N LYS A 845 60.72 34.75 51.58
CA LYS A 845 62.14 35.17 51.66
C LYS A 845 62.86 34.99 50.32
N MET A 846 62.58 33.91 49.60
CA MET A 846 63.16 33.63 48.28
C MET A 846 62.66 34.61 47.21
N GLU A 847 61.38 34.97 47.22
CA GLU A 847 60.79 35.95 46.29
C GLU A 847 61.42 37.34 46.43
N LEU A 848 61.68 37.78 47.67
CA LEU A 848 62.28 39.09 47.91
C LEU A 848 63.71 39.19 47.33
N LYS A 849 64.49 38.09 47.43
CA LYS A 849 65.85 38.00 46.87
C LYS A 849 65.85 37.80 45.35
N ARG A 850 64.90 37.04 44.81
CA ARG A 850 64.70 36.89 43.35
C ARG A 850 64.27 38.20 42.69
N LYS A 851 63.43 39.00 43.35
CA LYS A 851 63.03 40.32 42.86
C LYS A 851 64.23 41.25 42.68
N LEU A 852 65.16 41.25 43.64
CA LEU A 852 66.39 42.04 43.58
C LEU A 852 67.33 41.60 42.44
N ILE A 853 67.38 40.31 42.12
CA ILE A 853 68.12 39.76 40.97
C ILE A 853 67.42 40.14 39.66
N GLN A 854 66.10 40.02 39.62
CA GLN A 854 65.27 40.31 38.47
C GLN A 854 65.39 41.78 38.07
N ASP A 855 65.31 42.71 39.03
CA ASP A 855 65.44 44.15 38.77
C ASP A 855 66.82 44.49 38.13
N GLN A 856 67.91 43.82 38.56
CA GLN A 856 69.25 44.01 38.00
C GLN A 856 69.45 43.29 36.64
N GLN A 857 68.75 42.18 36.40
CA GLN A 857 68.81 41.43 35.13
C GLN A 857 67.92 42.06 34.05
N ASP A 858 66.75 42.57 34.39
CA ASP A 858 65.83 43.26 33.47
C ASP A 858 66.48 44.50 32.89
N GLN A 859 67.24 45.26 33.69
CA GLN A 859 68.00 46.41 33.21
C GLN A 859 69.06 46.04 32.16
N ILE A 860 69.70 44.87 32.28
CA ILE A 860 70.69 44.37 31.32
C ILE A 860 70.01 43.74 30.09
N GLN A 861 68.88 43.06 30.28
CA GLN A 861 68.13 42.39 29.22
C GLN A 861 67.42 43.38 28.30
N MET A 862 66.85 44.46 28.85
CA MET A 862 66.26 45.58 28.09
C MET A 862 67.26 46.22 27.12
N LEU A 863 68.51 46.37 27.55
CA LEU A 863 69.59 46.92 26.70
C LEU A 863 70.06 45.91 25.65
N LYS A 864 69.91 44.59 25.87
CA LYS A 864 70.22 43.53 24.89
C LYS A 864 69.13 43.34 23.85
N SER A 865 67.85 43.41 24.22
CA SER A 865 66.72 43.28 23.29
C SER A 865 66.71 44.43 22.29
N ALA A 866 66.97 45.65 22.75
CA ALA A 866 67.06 46.84 21.91
C ALA A 866 68.10 46.69 20.78
N VAL A 867 69.27 46.10 21.05
CA VAL A 867 70.33 45.87 20.04
C VAL A 867 69.93 44.77 19.03
N ASN A 868 69.25 43.71 19.48
CA ASN A 868 68.86 42.59 18.62
C ASN A 868 67.68 42.93 17.70
N GLU A 869 66.72 43.73 18.17
CA GLU A 869 65.57 44.18 17.36
C GLU A 869 66.00 45.02 16.15
N THR A 870 66.89 46.00 16.35
CA THR A 870 67.39 46.85 15.24
C THR A 870 68.18 46.04 14.19
N LYS A 871 68.81 44.94 14.60
CA LYS A 871 69.61 44.06 13.73
C LYS A 871 68.73 43.12 12.88
N ALA A 872 67.60 42.68 13.42
CA ALA A 872 66.65 41.82 12.72
C ALA A 872 65.88 42.57 11.62
N GLU A 873 65.48 43.83 11.88
CA GLU A 873 64.77 44.67 10.91
C GLU A 873 65.59 44.94 9.63
N LYS A 874 66.91 45.10 9.76
CA LYS A 874 67.83 45.29 8.63
C LYS A 874 67.89 44.08 7.68
N LEU A 875 67.89 42.86 8.23
CA LEU A 875 67.97 41.62 7.44
C LEU A 875 66.66 41.32 6.69
N GLN A 876 65.52 41.64 7.31
CA GLN A 876 64.19 41.43 6.73
C GLN A 876 63.98 42.25 5.44
N LEU A 877 64.31 43.54 5.48
CA LEU A 877 64.14 44.48 4.35
C LEU A 877 64.98 44.13 3.11
N SER A 878 66.12 43.46 3.28
CA SER A 878 66.95 43.00 2.16
C SER A 878 66.37 41.79 1.43
N SER A 879 65.60 40.92 2.12
CA SER A 879 65.00 39.72 1.52
C SER A 879 63.77 40.03 0.67
N ASP A 880 63.05 41.10 0.98
CA ASP A 880 61.79 41.44 0.32
C ASP A 880 62.00 42.03 -1.09
N MET A 881 63.20 42.56 -1.39
CA MET A 881 63.54 43.10 -2.72
C MET A 881 63.72 42.02 -3.80
N GLN A 882 64.10 40.78 -3.43
CA GLN A 882 64.20 39.65 -4.37
C GLN A 882 62.83 39.03 -4.73
N LYS A 883 61.83 39.11 -3.84
CA LYS A 883 60.49 38.55 -4.07
C LYS A 883 59.68 39.34 -5.11
N GLN A 884 60.01 40.60 -5.34
CA GLN A 884 59.29 41.48 -6.25
C GLN A 884 59.32 41.00 -7.70
N GLN A 885 60.49 40.55 -8.19
CA GLN A 885 60.64 40.07 -9.58
C GLN A 885 59.83 38.80 -9.90
N GLN A 886 59.71 37.87 -8.94
CA GLN A 886 58.94 36.63 -9.14
C GLN A 886 57.42 36.87 -9.22
N LEU A 887 56.91 37.90 -8.54
CA LEU A 887 55.48 38.23 -8.53
C LEU A 887 55.02 38.90 -9.84
N GLU A 888 55.92 39.54 -10.58
CA GLU A 888 55.60 40.17 -11.87
C GLU A 888 55.35 39.13 -12.98
N GLU A 889 56.15 38.05 -13.02
CA GLU A 889 55.99 36.96 -14.00
C GLU A 889 54.64 36.23 -13.83
N GLN A 890 54.25 35.96 -12.58
CA GLN A 890 52.98 35.29 -12.26
C GLN A 890 51.74 36.10 -12.69
N CYS A 891 51.83 37.44 -12.71
CA CYS A 891 50.73 38.30 -13.17
C CYS A 891 50.42 38.11 -14.67
N VAL A 892 51.44 37.85 -15.49
CA VAL A 892 51.29 37.68 -16.93
C VAL A 892 50.61 36.34 -17.23
N GLU A 893 51.04 35.27 -16.56
CA GLU A 893 50.52 33.91 -16.73
C GLU A 893 49.02 33.84 -16.45
N PHE A 894 48.57 34.28 -15.27
CA PHE A 894 47.15 34.23 -14.91
C PHE A 894 46.24 35.06 -15.81
N THR A 895 46.75 36.14 -16.41
CA THR A 895 45.96 36.97 -17.33
C THR A 895 45.62 36.23 -18.62
N THR A 896 46.52 35.37 -19.11
CA THR A 896 46.31 34.58 -20.35
C THR A 896 45.30 33.44 -20.16
N GLU A 897 45.33 32.74 -19.04
CA GLU A 897 44.40 31.64 -18.73
C GLU A 897 42.94 32.10 -18.62
N ILE A 898 42.71 33.27 -18.02
CA ILE A 898 41.36 33.86 -17.86
C ILE A 898 40.73 34.14 -19.23
N GLN A 899 41.50 34.59 -20.21
CA GLN A 899 41.01 34.87 -21.56
C GLN A 899 40.58 33.59 -22.29
N ALA A 900 41.33 32.49 -22.14
CA ALA A 900 40.98 31.19 -22.73
C ALA A 900 39.66 30.63 -22.17
N LEU A 901 39.50 30.63 -20.85
CA LEU A 901 38.27 30.15 -20.19
C LEU A 901 37.02 30.95 -20.59
N THR A 902 37.18 32.24 -20.85
CA THR A 902 36.08 33.12 -21.28
C THR A 902 35.52 32.72 -22.66
N ARG A 903 36.38 32.29 -23.59
CA ARG A 903 35.98 31.84 -24.93
C ARG A 903 35.15 30.56 -24.86
N ASP A 904 35.61 29.58 -24.11
CA ASP A 904 35.00 28.26 -23.99
C ASP A 904 33.58 28.30 -23.37
N ILE A 905 33.35 29.19 -22.41
CA ILE A 905 32.01 29.37 -21.78
C ILE A 905 30.99 29.90 -22.79
N ARG A 906 31.42 30.74 -23.74
CA ARG A 906 30.54 31.33 -24.76
C ARG A 906 30.10 30.27 -25.77
N GLU A 907 31.02 29.45 -26.26
CA GLU A 907 30.73 28.37 -27.23
C GLU A 907 29.73 27.34 -26.66
N ALA A 908 29.89 26.94 -25.39
CA ALA A 908 28.97 26.00 -24.75
C ALA A 908 27.56 26.58 -24.50
N LYS A 909 27.43 27.90 -24.31
CA LYS A 909 26.12 28.57 -24.17
C LYS A 909 25.35 28.68 -25.48
N GLU A 910 26.04 28.91 -26.60
CA GLU A 910 25.42 28.97 -27.92
C GLU A 910 24.79 27.63 -28.33
N GLN A 911 25.33 26.51 -27.86
CA GLN A 911 24.77 25.17 -28.11
C GLN A 911 23.52 24.84 -27.26
N LEU A 912 23.27 25.54 -26.15
CA LEU A 912 22.15 25.27 -25.25
C LEU A 912 20.80 25.80 -25.75
N SER A 913 20.77 26.92 -26.49
CA SER A 913 19.52 27.53 -26.97
C SER A 913 18.74 26.70 -28.00
N PRO A 914 19.36 26.01 -28.98
CA PRO A 914 18.60 25.15 -29.90
C PRO A 914 18.07 23.88 -29.20
N LEU A 915 18.80 23.36 -28.20
CA LEU A 915 18.37 22.21 -27.40
C LEU A 915 17.15 22.53 -26.53
N SER A 916 17.09 23.72 -25.91
CA SER A 916 15.92 24.13 -25.13
C SER A 916 14.67 24.30 -25.99
N ALA A 917 14.80 24.91 -27.17
CA ALA A 917 13.67 25.12 -28.10
C ALA A 917 13.12 23.78 -28.65
N ALA A 918 14.00 22.82 -28.95
CA ALA A 918 13.59 21.49 -29.40
C ALA A 918 12.85 20.69 -28.30
N LEU A 919 13.25 20.86 -27.03
CA LEU A 919 12.65 20.18 -25.88
C LEU A 919 11.24 20.72 -25.60
N GLU A 920 11.04 22.04 -25.67
CA GLU A 920 9.72 22.67 -25.55
C GLU A 920 8.77 22.20 -26.67
N LYS A 921 9.25 22.11 -27.91
CA LYS A 921 8.46 21.62 -29.04
C LYS A 921 8.01 20.17 -28.85
N LEU A 922 8.92 19.28 -28.42
CA LEU A 922 8.57 17.88 -28.14
C LEU A 922 7.61 17.73 -26.95
N GLN A 923 7.70 18.61 -25.95
CA GLN A 923 6.76 18.64 -24.83
C GLN A 923 5.35 19.08 -25.25
N GLN A 924 5.23 20.08 -26.13
CA GLN A 924 3.95 20.48 -26.72
C GLN A 924 3.34 19.35 -27.57
N GLU A 925 4.12 18.73 -28.45
CA GLU A 925 3.64 17.60 -29.28
C GLU A 925 3.15 16.41 -28.44
N LYS A 926 3.77 16.15 -27.28
CA LYS A 926 3.31 15.14 -26.32
C LYS A 926 1.98 15.52 -25.67
N GLN A 927 1.84 16.78 -25.24
CA GLN A 927 0.60 17.26 -24.62
C GLN A 927 -0.58 17.16 -25.61
N GLU A 928 -0.38 17.54 -26.87
CA GLU A 928 -1.39 17.38 -27.92
C GLU A 928 -1.80 15.92 -28.14
N LEU A 929 -0.86 14.97 -28.08
CA LEU A 929 -1.14 13.53 -28.21
C LEU A 929 -1.95 12.97 -27.02
N VAL A 930 -1.65 13.44 -25.80
CA VAL A 930 -2.38 13.04 -24.58
C VAL A 930 -3.81 13.58 -24.61
N GLU A 931 -4.00 14.83 -25.01
CA GLU A 931 -5.33 15.43 -25.15
C GLU A 931 -6.17 14.69 -26.21
N ARG A 932 -5.56 14.34 -27.36
CA ARG A 932 -6.21 13.54 -28.42
C ARG A 932 -6.62 12.14 -27.96
N LYS A 933 -5.80 11.49 -27.13
CA LYS A 933 -6.08 10.16 -26.57
C LYS A 933 -7.27 10.21 -25.63
N ARG A 934 -7.31 11.22 -24.75
CA ARG A 934 -8.42 11.45 -23.82
C ARG A 934 -9.74 11.69 -24.56
N GLN A 935 -9.72 12.55 -25.57
CA GLN A 935 -10.91 12.88 -26.35
C GLN A 935 -11.50 11.66 -27.07
N ARG A 936 -10.64 10.81 -27.67
CA ARG A 936 -11.10 9.57 -28.32
C ARG A 936 -11.56 8.48 -27.36
N GLN A 937 -11.02 8.46 -26.13
CA GLN A 937 -11.45 7.53 -25.10
C GLN A 937 -12.83 7.90 -24.55
N GLU A 938 -13.10 9.20 -24.35
CA GLU A 938 -14.41 9.72 -23.94
C GLU A 938 -15.47 9.46 -25.04
N GLU A 939 -15.15 9.74 -26.31
CA GLU A 939 -16.06 9.46 -27.46
C GLU A 939 -16.34 7.96 -27.67
N GLY A 940 -15.38 7.08 -27.38
CA GLY A 940 -15.53 5.63 -27.49
C GLY A 940 -16.36 5.03 -26.36
N GLN A 941 -16.20 5.54 -25.15
CA GLN A 941 -16.94 5.06 -23.98
C GLN A 941 -18.40 5.48 -24.02
N GLU A 942 -18.71 6.73 -24.40
CA GLU A 942 -20.10 7.20 -24.56
C GLU A 942 -20.89 6.36 -25.58
N LYS A 943 -20.27 5.93 -26.69
CA LYS A 943 -20.93 5.11 -27.71
C LYS A 943 -21.23 3.68 -27.23
N VAL A 944 -20.37 3.12 -26.38
CA VAL A 944 -20.57 1.78 -25.80
C VAL A 944 -21.65 1.84 -24.72
N ASP A 945 -21.60 2.84 -23.84
CA ASP A 945 -22.55 3.02 -22.75
C ASP A 945 -23.97 3.32 -23.29
N GLN A 946 -24.09 4.11 -24.36
CA GLN A 946 -25.37 4.39 -25.03
C GLN A 946 -25.98 3.12 -25.66
N LYS A 947 -25.14 2.24 -26.23
CA LYS A 947 -25.58 0.96 -26.84
C LYS A 947 -25.96 -0.10 -25.80
N GLU A 948 -25.30 -0.12 -24.64
CA GLU A 948 -25.65 -1.03 -23.54
C GLU A 948 -26.95 -0.61 -22.82
N SER A 949 -27.22 0.70 -22.73
CA SER A 949 -28.47 1.22 -22.16
C SER A 949 -29.71 0.83 -22.99
N GLU A 950 -29.63 0.88 -24.33
CA GLU A 950 -30.74 0.48 -25.22
C GLU A 950 -31.03 -1.04 -25.19
N LEU A 951 -30.00 -1.85 -24.90
CA LEU A 951 -30.11 -3.32 -24.74
C LEU A 951 -30.72 -3.71 -23.38
N GLN A 952 -30.50 -2.90 -22.34
CA GLN A 952 -31.11 -3.11 -21.02
C GLN A 952 -32.61 -2.81 -21.03
N GLU A 953 -33.03 -1.77 -21.75
CA GLU A 953 -34.43 -1.34 -21.84
C GLU A 953 -35.32 -2.42 -22.49
N THR A 954 -34.79 -3.13 -23.50
CA THR A 954 -35.45 -4.26 -24.17
C THR A 954 -35.60 -5.49 -23.26
N ASN A 955 -34.67 -5.70 -22.33
CA ASN A 955 -34.73 -6.82 -21.37
C ASN A 955 -35.74 -6.58 -20.24
N THR A 956 -35.89 -5.33 -19.80
CA THR A 956 -36.91 -4.94 -18.80
C THR A 956 -38.34 -5.12 -19.31
N GLN A 957 -38.60 -4.87 -20.59
CA GLN A 957 -39.94 -5.03 -21.17
C GLN A 957 -40.35 -6.50 -21.35
N LEU A 958 -39.39 -7.44 -21.44
CA LEU A 958 -39.64 -8.88 -21.46
C LEU A 958 -40.09 -9.38 -20.06
N HIS A 959 -39.53 -8.79 -19.00
CA HIS A 959 -39.79 -9.20 -17.61
C HIS A 959 -41.16 -8.73 -17.07
N GLU A 960 -41.73 -7.66 -17.65
CA GLU A 960 -43.09 -7.21 -17.34
C GLU A 960 -44.18 -8.12 -17.92
N ALA A 961 -43.89 -8.85 -19.00
CA ALA A 961 -44.80 -9.81 -19.62
C ALA A 961 -44.97 -11.09 -18.77
N GLU A 962 -43.92 -11.53 -18.06
CA GLU A 962 -43.96 -12.73 -17.21
C GLU A 962 -44.71 -12.48 -15.88
N LYS A 963 -44.60 -11.26 -15.34
CA LYS A 963 -45.23 -10.85 -14.08
C LYS A 963 -46.77 -10.82 -14.14
N HIS A 964 -47.35 -10.78 -15.34
CA HIS A 964 -48.81 -10.76 -15.53
C HIS A 964 -49.46 -12.16 -15.51
N LYS A 965 -48.68 -13.22 -15.75
CA LYS A 965 -49.13 -14.62 -15.71
C LYS A 965 -49.41 -15.11 -14.28
N GLU A 966 -48.71 -14.56 -13.28
CA GLU A 966 -48.92 -14.87 -11.85
C GLU A 966 -50.20 -14.26 -11.26
N LYS A 967 -50.73 -13.17 -11.83
CA LYS A 967 -51.99 -12.56 -11.35
C LYS A 967 -53.23 -13.42 -11.66
N ILE A 968 -53.23 -14.12 -12.80
CA ILE A 968 -54.38 -14.94 -13.26
C ILE A 968 -54.53 -16.23 -12.42
N ASN A 969 -53.42 -16.78 -11.92
CA ASN A 969 -53.44 -17.96 -11.05
C ASN A 969 -53.98 -17.69 -9.63
N LYS A 970 -54.01 -16.43 -9.18
CA LYS A 970 -54.56 -16.05 -7.87
C LYS A 970 -56.08 -15.89 -7.85
N GLU A 971 -56.74 -15.71 -8.99
CA GLU A 971 -58.22 -15.57 -9.05
C GLU A 971 -58.94 -16.92 -9.24
N MET A 972 -58.28 -17.93 -9.82
CA MET A 972 -58.83 -19.29 -9.93
C MET A 972 -58.95 -20.04 -8.59
N GLY A 973 -58.17 -19.64 -7.58
CA GLY A 973 -58.20 -20.25 -6.24
C GLY A 973 -59.45 -19.91 -5.43
N ASN A 974 -60.09 -18.76 -5.69
CA ASN A 974 -61.22 -18.29 -4.89
C ASN A 974 -62.58 -18.84 -5.34
N ILE A 975 -62.67 -19.49 -6.51
CA ILE A 975 -63.94 -20.03 -7.05
C ILE A 975 -64.18 -21.48 -6.63
N ARG A 976 -63.14 -22.18 -6.14
CA ARG A 976 -63.25 -23.59 -5.70
C ARG A 976 -63.81 -23.79 -4.29
N GLN A 977 -64.11 -22.71 -3.55
CA GLN A 977 -64.50 -22.80 -2.14
C GLN A 977 -65.99 -22.49 -1.85
N ASP A 978 -66.82 -22.18 -2.85
CA ASP A 978 -68.24 -21.79 -2.64
C ASP A 978 -69.31 -22.82 -3.07
N ILE A 979 -68.95 -23.96 -3.66
CA ILE A 979 -69.94 -24.93 -4.21
C ILE A 979 -70.26 -26.10 -3.25
N ASP A 980 -69.51 -26.25 -2.15
CA ASP A 980 -69.71 -27.37 -1.20
C ASP A 980 -70.82 -27.16 -0.16
N THR A 981 -71.64 -26.12 -0.29
CA THR A 981 -72.76 -25.88 0.64
C THR A 981 -74.07 -25.58 -0.07
N GLN A 982 -74.75 -26.61 -0.57
CA GLN A 982 -76.20 -26.74 -0.41
C GLN A 982 -76.72 -28.16 -0.70
N LYS A 983 -76.85 -28.89 0.39
CA LYS A 983 -77.45 -30.21 0.58
C LYS A 983 -78.88 -30.33 0.05
N VAL A 984 -79.18 -31.54 -0.43
CA VAL A 984 -80.35 -32.37 -0.03
C VAL A 984 -81.73 -31.84 -0.42
N GLN A 985 -82.34 -32.50 -1.40
CA GLN A 985 -83.74 -32.93 -1.33
C GLN A 985 -84.05 -34.03 -2.38
N GLU A 986 -84.66 -35.13 -1.90
CA GLU A 986 -85.61 -35.96 -2.67
C GLU A 986 -85.12 -37.10 -3.58
N ARG A 987 -84.25 -37.91 -2.98
CA ARG A 987 -84.45 -39.37 -2.88
C ARG A 987 -85.89 -39.70 -2.42
N TRP A 988 -86.85 -40.04 -3.30
CA TRP A 988 -88.05 -40.81 -2.89
C TRP A 988 -88.92 -41.43 -4.02
N LEU A 989 -88.98 -40.90 -5.25
CA LEU A 989 -90.11 -41.22 -6.16
C LEU A 989 -89.80 -42.09 -7.40
N GLN A 990 -88.53 -42.43 -7.69
CA GLN A 990 -88.18 -43.09 -8.96
C GLN A 990 -87.98 -44.61 -8.86
N ASP A 991 -88.11 -45.17 -7.65
CA ASP A 991 -87.95 -46.60 -7.37
C ASP A 991 -89.14 -47.49 -7.80
N ASN A 992 -90.24 -46.93 -8.30
CA ASN A 992 -91.47 -47.72 -8.52
C ASN A 992 -91.84 -48.04 -9.98
N LEU A 993 -91.11 -47.57 -11.00
CA LEU A 993 -91.61 -47.59 -12.39
C LEU A 993 -90.80 -48.43 -13.40
N THR A 994 -89.64 -48.99 -13.01
CA THR A 994 -88.75 -49.71 -13.94
C THR A 994 -88.83 -51.24 -13.81
N LEU A 995 -89.91 -51.77 -13.23
CA LEU A 995 -90.04 -53.20 -12.89
C LEU A 995 -90.84 -54.05 -13.91
N ARG A 996 -91.15 -53.59 -15.13
CA ARG A 996 -92.13 -54.32 -15.99
C ARG A 996 -91.86 -54.51 -17.50
N LYS A 997 -90.69 -54.21 -18.07
CA LYS A 997 -90.52 -54.31 -19.55
C LYS A 997 -89.20 -54.90 -20.05
N ARG A 998 -88.75 -56.04 -19.51
CA ARG A 998 -87.49 -56.67 -19.96
C ARG A 998 -87.49 -58.22 -19.96
N VAL A 999 -88.32 -58.88 -20.76
CA VAL A 999 -88.14 -60.32 -21.09
C VAL A 999 -88.59 -60.60 -22.53
N GLU A 1000 -87.72 -60.76 -23.53
CA GLU A 1000 -88.10 -61.62 -24.68
C GLU A 1000 -86.91 -62.15 -25.50
N GLU A 1001 -85.81 -61.42 -25.74
CA GLU A 1001 -84.92 -61.86 -26.85
C GLU A 1001 -83.43 -62.00 -26.49
N LEU A 1002 -83.11 -63.15 -25.91
CA LEU A 1002 -81.76 -63.63 -25.64
C LEU A 1002 -81.73 -65.13 -25.97
N LYS A 1003 -81.10 -65.55 -27.08
CA LYS A 1003 -80.88 -67.00 -27.31
C LYS A 1003 -79.55 -67.51 -27.90
N ASP A 1004 -78.66 -66.74 -28.56
CA ASP A 1004 -77.70 -67.44 -29.47
C ASP A 1004 -76.17 -67.28 -29.28
N VAL A 1005 -75.63 -66.76 -28.18
CA VAL A 1005 -74.15 -66.55 -28.10
C VAL A 1005 -73.49 -67.21 -26.89
N VAL A 1006 -73.70 -68.53 -26.72
CA VAL A 1006 -72.99 -69.36 -25.72
C VAL A 1006 -71.90 -70.27 -26.34
N ALA A 1007 -71.74 -70.35 -27.66
CA ALA A 1007 -70.87 -71.38 -28.26
C ALA A 1007 -69.39 -71.03 -28.48
N LYS A 1008 -68.84 -69.88 -28.04
CA LYS A 1008 -67.44 -69.50 -28.35
C LYS A 1008 -66.55 -69.15 -27.14
N ARG A 1009 -66.88 -69.70 -25.97
CA ARG A 1009 -66.22 -69.43 -24.68
C ARG A 1009 -64.89 -70.17 -24.42
N GLU A 1010 -64.45 -71.16 -25.19
CA GLU A 1010 -63.43 -72.10 -24.66
C GLU A 1010 -62.13 -72.27 -25.45
N ALA A 1011 -61.55 -71.21 -26.02
CA ALA A 1011 -60.16 -71.32 -26.49
C ALA A 1011 -59.32 -70.09 -26.14
N LEU A 1012 -58.50 -70.30 -25.12
CA LEU A 1012 -57.17 -69.70 -24.90
C LEU A 1012 -57.09 -68.38 -24.12
N MET A 1013 -57.17 -68.58 -22.80
CA MET A 1013 -56.33 -67.91 -21.81
C MET A 1013 -54.85 -68.33 -21.94
N LYS A 1014 -53.92 -67.35 -21.79
CA LYS A 1014 -52.47 -67.36 -21.40
C LYS A 1014 -51.69 -66.37 -22.29
N ASP A 1015 -50.93 -65.37 -21.84
CA ASP A 1015 -50.42 -64.91 -20.55
C ASP A 1015 -50.16 -63.39 -20.65
N MET A 1016 -50.33 -62.63 -19.56
CA MET A 1016 -49.35 -61.64 -19.05
C MET A 1016 -49.86 -61.01 -17.75
N GLU A 1017 -49.44 -61.61 -16.63
CA GLU A 1017 -49.31 -60.94 -15.34
C GLU A 1017 -48.00 -60.13 -15.34
N HIS A 1018 -48.11 -58.84 -15.01
CA HIS A 1018 -47.46 -58.14 -13.89
C HIS A 1018 -47.31 -56.66 -14.27
N ARG A 1019 -48.16 -55.84 -13.66
CA ARG A 1019 -47.99 -54.38 -13.62
C ARG A 1019 -47.57 -54.00 -12.21
N THR A 1020 -46.39 -53.40 -12.19
CA THR A 1020 -45.69 -52.72 -11.10
C THR A 1020 -46.55 -51.78 -10.29
N ASP A 1021 -46.42 -51.93 -8.97
CA ASP A 1021 -46.49 -50.86 -7.98
C ASP A 1021 -45.58 -49.69 -8.41
N ILE A 1022 -46.14 -48.48 -8.41
CA ILE A 1022 -45.35 -47.24 -8.32
C ILE A 1022 -46.01 -46.39 -7.24
N TYR A 1023 -45.46 -46.50 -6.04
CA TYR A 1023 -45.55 -45.47 -5.00
C TYR A 1023 -44.15 -44.87 -4.82
N LEU A 1024 -44.13 -43.54 -4.66
CA LEU A 1024 -43.01 -42.66 -4.28
C LEU A 1024 -42.23 -42.01 -5.44
N SER A 1025 -42.48 -40.72 -5.67
CA SER A 1025 -41.55 -39.71 -5.13
C SER A 1025 -42.11 -38.29 -5.28
N ILE A 1026 -42.61 -37.77 -4.16
CA ILE A 1026 -42.75 -36.34 -3.89
C ILE A 1026 -41.31 -35.82 -3.65
N SER A 1027 -40.69 -35.19 -4.65
CA SER A 1027 -39.39 -34.51 -4.47
C SER A 1027 -39.15 -33.35 -5.45
N SER A 1028 -40.20 -32.61 -5.84
CA SER A 1028 -40.06 -31.41 -6.67
C SER A 1028 -40.35 -30.10 -5.93
N LEU A 1029 -41.05 -30.13 -4.79
CA LEU A 1029 -41.38 -28.93 -3.99
C LEU A 1029 -40.20 -28.45 -3.12
N HIS A 1030 -39.39 -29.36 -2.56
CA HIS A 1030 -38.30 -28.99 -1.66
C HIS A 1030 -37.12 -28.31 -2.39
N LEU A 1031 -36.88 -28.65 -3.66
CA LEU A 1031 -35.76 -28.10 -4.44
C LEU A 1031 -35.97 -26.62 -4.82
N VAL A 1032 -37.24 -26.22 -5.02
CA VAL A 1032 -37.61 -24.83 -5.35
C VAL A 1032 -37.47 -23.92 -4.13
N GLU A 1033 -37.88 -24.38 -2.95
CA GLU A 1033 -37.70 -23.64 -1.68
C GLU A 1033 -36.21 -23.43 -1.35
N VAL A 1034 -35.37 -24.44 -1.59
CA VAL A 1034 -33.91 -24.35 -1.37
C VAL A 1034 -33.24 -23.36 -2.34
N CYS A 1035 -33.66 -23.32 -3.61
CA CYS A 1035 -33.13 -22.32 -4.57
C CYS A 1035 -33.54 -20.89 -4.19
N GLN A 1036 -34.77 -20.69 -3.72
CA GLN A 1036 -35.25 -19.38 -3.26
C GLN A 1036 -34.53 -18.92 -1.98
N ALA A 1037 -34.23 -19.85 -1.05
CA ALA A 1037 -33.45 -19.55 0.14
C ALA A 1037 -32.01 -19.14 -0.20
N ALA A 1038 -31.34 -19.85 -1.11
CA ALA A 1038 -29.99 -19.52 -1.56
C ALA A 1038 -29.90 -18.17 -2.30
N LEU A 1039 -30.91 -17.83 -3.12
CA LEU A 1039 -31.03 -16.52 -3.77
C LEU A 1039 -31.29 -15.38 -2.78
N LYS A 1040 -31.96 -15.67 -1.66
CA LYS A 1040 -32.20 -14.68 -0.60
C LYS A 1040 -30.94 -14.45 0.23
N GLU A 1041 -30.18 -15.50 0.53
CA GLU A 1041 -28.87 -15.39 1.20
C GLU A 1041 -27.87 -14.61 0.32
N LEU A 1042 -27.82 -14.85 -1.00
CA LEU A 1042 -26.98 -14.08 -1.95
C LEU A 1042 -27.32 -12.59 -2.07
N ARG A 1043 -28.55 -12.19 -1.73
CA ARG A 1043 -29.00 -10.78 -1.74
C ARG A 1043 -28.67 -10.03 -0.47
N GLU A 1044 -28.19 -10.70 0.58
CA GLU A 1044 -27.71 -10.00 1.76
C GLU A 1044 -26.49 -9.12 1.41
N ASP A 1045 -26.43 -7.91 1.98
CA ASP A 1045 -25.42 -6.89 1.67
C ASP A 1045 -23.98 -7.39 1.80
N GLN A 1046 -23.76 -8.38 2.68
CA GLN A 1046 -22.46 -8.99 2.94
C GLN A 1046 -21.96 -9.91 1.81
N TYR A 1047 -22.84 -10.43 0.94
CA TYR A 1047 -22.47 -11.34 -0.16
C TYR A 1047 -22.66 -10.73 -1.55
N SER A 1048 -23.59 -9.78 -1.70
CA SER A 1048 -23.90 -9.16 -3.00
C SER A 1048 -22.73 -8.37 -3.60
N LYS A 1049 -21.89 -7.75 -2.76
CA LYS A 1049 -20.72 -6.94 -3.16
C LYS A 1049 -19.37 -7.51 -2.69
N ALA A 1050 -19.34 -8.77 -2.27
CA ALA A 1050 -18.16 -9.37 -1.62
C ALA A 1050 -16.89 -9.32 -2.51
N ASP A 1051 -17.02 -9.54 -3.82
CA ASP A 1051 -15.90 -9.48 -4.77
C ASP A 1051 -15.34 -8.06 -4.94
N GLU A 1052 -16.21 -7.05 -5.06
CA GLU A 1052 -15.79 -5.65 -5.18
C GLU A 1052 -15.16 -5.12 -3.90
N LEU A 1053 -15.77 -5.42 -2.74
CA LEU A 1053 -15.25 -5.01 -1.43
C LEU A 1053 -13.88 -5.65 -1.17
N TYR A 1054 -13.70 -6.94 -1.49
CA TYR A 1054 -12.42 -7.62 -1.39
C TYR A 1054 -11.37 -6.98 -2.32
N LYS A 1055 -11.71 -6.72 -3.58
CA LYS A 1055 -10.80 -6.11 -4.56
C LYS A 1055 -10.38 -4.70 -4.15
N ASN A 1056 -11.32 -3.85 -3.75
CA ASN A 1056 -11.04 -2.48 -3.32
C ASN A 1056 -10.14 -2.46 -2.08
N LYS A 1057 -10.44 -3.29 -1.07
CA LYS A 1057 -9.62 -3.38 0.14
C LYS A 1057 -8.21 -3.93 -0.15
N MET A 1058 -8.08 -4.87 -1.08
CA MET A 1058 -6.78 -5.40 -1.54
C MET A 1058 -5.94 -4.32 -2.22
N ILE A 1059 -6.56 -3.50 -3.08
CA ILE A 1059 -5.88 -2.36 -3.72
C ILE A 1059 -5.38 -1.39 -2.64
N THR A 1060 -6.23 -0.99 -1.69
CA THR A 1060 -5.82 -0.09 -0.59
C THR A 1060 -4.68 -0.67 0.24
N MET A 1061 -4.69 -1.97 0.55
CA MET A 1061 -3.60 -2.61 1.28
C MET A 1061 -2.29 -2.54 0.49
N ARG A 1062 -2.29 -2.92 -0.79
CA ARG A 1062 -1.09 -2.94 -1.62
C ARG A 1062 -0.52 -1.55 -1.91
N THR A 1063 -1.37 -0.55 -2.16
CA THR A 1063 -0.90 0.83 -2.33
C THR A 1063 -0.28 1.36 -1.04
N THR A 1064 -0.86 1.06 0.12
CA THR A 1064 -0.31 1.46 1.43
C THR A 1064 1.03 0.80 1.73
N GLU A 1065 1.22 -0.48 1.36
CA GLU A 1065 2.52 -1.15 1.48
C GLU A 1065 3.61 -0.53 0.59
N LEU A 1066 3.27 -0.08 -0.61
CA LEU A 1066 4.22 0.66 -1.47
C LEU A 1066 4.62 1.98 -0.83
N VAL A 1067 3.66 2.73 -0.26
CA VAL A 1067 3.94 3.97 0.48
C VAL A 1067 4.89 3.72 1.66
N ILE A 1068 4.75 2.60 2.38
CA ILE A 1068 5.68 2.24 3.46
C ILE A 1068 7.10 2.04 2.94
N LYS A 1069 7.27 1.40 1.78
CA LYS A 1069 8.58 1.20 1.14
C LYS A 1069 9.21 2.53 0.70
N ASP A 1070 8.43 3.41 0.10
CA ASP A 1070 8.90 4.74 -0.33
C ASP A 1070 9.31 5.60 0.88
N LEU A 1071 8.49 5.61 1.95
CA LEU A 1071 8.83 6.29 3.20
C LEU A 1071 10.13 5.75 3.81
N ASP A 1072 10.39 4.44 3.73
CA ASP A 1072 11.63 3.84 4.20
C ASP A 1072 12.84 4.23 3.34
N LEU A 1073 12.66 4.31 2.02
CA LEU A 1073 13.70 4.78 1.09
C LEU A 1073 14.07 6.24 1.37
N TYR A 1074 13.07 7.12 1.50
CA TYR A 1074 13.29 8.54 1.83
C TYR A 1074 13.94 8.71 3.20
N TYR A 1075 13.52 7.93 4.20
CA TYR A 1075 14.13 7.94 5.52
C TYR A 1075 15.62 7.58 5.46
N LYS A 1076 15.97 6.49 4.78
CA LYS A 1076 17.37 6.03 4.63
C LYS A 1076 18.23 7.04 3.86
N ALA A 1077 17.71 7.59 2.76
CA ALA A 1077 18.43 8.58 1.95
C ALA A 1077 18.70 9.88 2.75
N LEU A 1078 17.70 10.37 3.48
CA LEU A 1078 17.85 11.57 4.31
C LEU A 1078 18.80 11.33 5.48
N ASP A 1079 18.69 10.19 6.18
CA ASP A 1079 19.62 9.82 7.27
C ASP A 1079 21.07 9.74 6.77
N GLN A 1080 21.33 9.03 5.67
CA GLN A 1080 22.66 8.94 5.07
C GLN A 1080 23.22 10.32 4.67
N THR A 1081 22.38 11.19 4.12
CA THR A 1081 22.79 12.55 3.73
C THR A 1081 23.18 13.40 4.94
N ILE A 1082 22.41 13.31 6.04
CA ILE A 1082 22.74 13.98 7.31
C ILE A 1082 24.07 13.46 7.88
N MET A 1083 24.30 12.13 7.84
CA MET A 1083 25.55 11.52 8.30
C MET A 1083 26.75 12.02 7.49
N LYS A 1084 26.63 12.02 6.15
CA LYS A 1084 27.69 12.50 5.26
C LYS A 1084 27.98 13.99 5.47
N PHE A 1085 26.93 14.80 5.64
CA PHE A 1085 27.07 16.22 5.94
C PHE A 1085 27.78 16.46 7.29
N HIS A 1086 27.38 15.73 8.33
CA HIS A 1086 27.98 15.82 9.66
C HIS A 1086 29.46 15.45 9.64
N SER A 1087 29.83 14.29 9.08
CA SER A 1087 31.22 13.84 8.95
C SER A 1087 32.07 14.86 8.19
N MET A 1088 31.61 15.29 7.01
CA MET A 1088 32.33 16.25 6.18
C MET A 1088 32.58 17.58 6.91
N LYS A 1089 31.58 18.08 7.65
CA LYS A 1089 31.73 19.30 8.44
C LYS A 1089 32.62 19.11 9.67
N MET A 1090 32.61 17.94 10.29
CA MET A 1090 33.48 17.64 11.42
C MET A 1090 34.95 17.55 11.00
N ASP A 1091 35.22 16.98 9.83
CA ASP A 1091 36.56 16.95 9.24
C ASP A 1091 37.08 18.35 8.93
N GLU A 1092 36.23 19.23 8.40
CA GLU A 1092 36.54 20.65 8.16
C GLU A 1092 36.87 21.38 9.47
N ILE A 1093 36.03 21.23 10.50
CA ILE A 1093 36.24 21.83 11.83
C ILE A 1093 37.56 21.34 12.44
N ASN A 1094 37.80 20.03 12.44
CA ASN A 1094 39.00 19.44 13.05
C ASN A 1094 40.28 19.86 12.31
N LYS A 1095 40.22 20.02 10.98
CA LYS A 1095 41.35 20.56 10.22
C LYS A 1095 41.72 21.96 10.73
N ILE A 1096 40.73 22.85 10.86
CA ILE A 1096 40.95 24.22 11.35
C ILE A 1096 41.45 24.22 12.80
N ILE A 1097 40.88 23.39 13.68
CA ILE A 1097 41.33 23.28 15.08
C ILE A 1097 42.80 22.87 15.15
N ARG A 1098 43.23 21.87 14.37
CA ARG A 1098 44.62 21.41 14.35
C ARG A 1098 45.56 22.52 13.90
N ASP A 1099 45.21 23.22 12.83
CA ASP A 1099 46.02 24.30 12.27
C ASP A 1099 46.15 25.46 13.28
N LEU A 1100 45.04 25.90 13.89
CA LEU A 1100 45.02 26.95 14.90
C LEU A 1100 45.71 26.54 16.20
N TRP A 1101 45.59 25.29 16.64
CA TRP A 1101 46.27 24.83 17.85
C TRP A 1101 47.79 24.87 17.67
N ARG A 1102 48.29 24.34 16.55
CA ARG A 1102 49.72 24.31 16.24
C ARG A 1102 50.33 25.70 16.05
N SER A 1103 49.55 26.67 15.57
CA SER A 1103 50.03 28.05 15.44
C SER A 1103 50.05 28.80 16.77
N THR A 1104 49.14 28.47 17.69
CA THR A 1104 48.86 29.30 18.87
C THR A 1104 49.46 28.73 20.16
N TYR A 1105 49.41 27.42 20.37
CA TYR A 1105 49.92 26.80 21.60
C TYR A 1105 51.43 26.57 21.51
N ARG A 1106 52.20 27.07 22.50
CA ARG A 1106 53.67 26.94 22.53
C ARG A 1106 54.19 25.83 23.44
N GLY A 1107 53.31 25.09 24.13
CA GLY A 1107 53.67 23.96 24.97
C GLY A 1107 54.04 22.70 24.17
N GLN A 1108 55.04 21.93 24.65
CA GLN A 1108 55.49 20.68 24.02
C GLN A 1108 54.68 19.44 24.45
N ASP A 1109 53.72 19.61 25.35
CA ASP A 1109 52.96 18.54 25.98
C ASP A 1109 51.73 18.08 25.18
N ILE A 1110 51.19 18.92 24.29
CA ILE A 1110 50.02 18.62 23.44
C ILE A 1110 50.32 19.02 21.99
N GLU A 1111 50.28 18.05 21.08
CA GLU A 1111 50.60 18.29 19.67
C GLU A 1111 49.43 18.96 18.93
N TYR A 1112 48.21 18.45 19.11
CA TYR A 1112 46.99 19.06 18.62
C TYR A 1112 45.76 18.59 19.40
N VAL A 1113 44.68 19.34 19.23
CA VAL A 1113 43.36 19.01 19.77
C VAL A 1113 42.43 18.66 18.61
N GLU A 1114 41.53 17.70 18.83
CA GLU A 1114 40.45 17.38 17.89
C GLU A 1114 39.17 17.01 18.62
N ILE A 1115 38.05 17.18 17.95
CA ILE A 1115 36.75 16.76 18.45
C ILE A 1115 36.42 15.42 17.82
N ARG A 1116 36.20 14.39 18.65
CA ARG A 1116 35.75 13.07 18.21
C ARG A 1116 34.23 12.99 18.33
N SER A 1117 33.59 12.55 17.27
CA SER A 1117 32.17 12.20 17.24
C SER A 1117 32.04 10.68 17.12
N ASP A 1118 31.84 10.01 18.25
CA ASP A 1118 31.61 8.57 18.29
C ASP A 1118 30.11 8.30 18.04
N VAL A 1119 29.82 7.36 17.14
CA VAL A 1119 28.45 6.89 16.88
C VAL A 1119 28.17 5.71 17.79
N ASP A 1120 27.06 5.74 18.52
CA ASP A 1120 26.63 4.62 19.35
C ASP A 1120 26.16 3.44 18.46
N GLU A 1121 27.06 2.49 18.15
CA GLU A 1121 26.82 1.35 17.25
C GLU A 1121 25.70 0.42 17.75
N ASN A 1122 25.38 0.47 19.04
CA ASN A 1122 24.29 -0.31 19.65
C ASN A 1122 22.89 0.19 19.27
N ALA A 1123 22.77 1.31 18.57
CA ALA A 1123 21.49 1.82 18.04
C ALA A 1123 21.19 1.18 16.66
N SER A 1124 20.55 0.02 16.69
CA SER A 1124 20.03 -0.66 15.48
C SER A 1124 19.22 0.30 14.59
N ALA A 1125 19.55 0.33 13.29
CA ALA A 1125 19.07 1.25 12.26
C ALA A 1125 17.53 1.30 12.05
N GLY A 1126 16.77 0.42 12.73
CA GLY A 1126 15.31 0.35 12.61
C GLY A 1126 14.49 0.93 13.77
N VAL A 1127 15.10 1.14 14.97
CA VAL A 1127 14.30 1.28 16.22
C VAL A 1127 14.62 2.53 17.05
N ARG A 1128 15.83 3.10 17.00
CA ARG A 1128 16.17 4.31 17.76
C ARG A 1128 17.03 5.28 16.97
N ARG A 1129 16.87 6.57 17.29
CA ARG A 1129 17.72 7.68 16.83
C ARG A 1129 19.18 7.31 17.10
N ARG A 1130 20.02 7.32 16.06
CA ARG A 1130 21.48 7.25 16.24
C ARG A 1130 21.94 8.51 16.96
N VAL A 1131 22.74 8.33 18.00
CA VAL A 1131 23.19 9.38 18.89
C VAL A 1131 24.68 9.56 18.70
N TYR A 1132 25.09 10.78 18.35
CA TYR A 1132 26.49 11.19 18.39
C TYR A 1132 26.86 11.53 19.84
N ASN A 1133 27.99 10.97 20.27
CA ASN A 1133 28.66 11.40 21.48
C ASN A 1133 29.90 12.19 21.09
N TYR A 1134 29.99 13.43 21.58
CA TYR A 1134 31.11 14.31 21.31
C TYR A 1134 32.06 14.33 22.49
N ARG A 1135 33.36 14.30 22.21
CA ARG A 1135 34.42 14.52 23.19
C ARG A 1135 35.58 15.26 22.55
N VAL A 1136 36.22 16.14 23.31
CA VAL A 1136 37.42 16.86 22.87
C VAL A 1136 38.62 16.08 23.37
N VAL A 1137 39.50 15.68 22.46
CA VAL A 1137 40.70 14.91 22.78
C VAL A 1137 41.95 15.71 22.44
N MET A 1138 42.95 15.59 23.30
CA MET A 1138 44.32 16.05 23.06
C MET A 1138 45.16 14.87 22.61
N VAL A 1139 46.02 15.09 21.61
CA VAL A 1139 46.91 14.07 21.07
C VAL A 1139 48.34 14.37 21.53
N LYS A 1140 48.99 13.35 22.09
CA LYS A 1140 50.38 13.39 22.54
C LYS A 1140 51.12 12.17 21.99
N GLY A 1141 51.93 12.37 20.95
CA GLY A 1141 52.49 11.27 20.17
C GLY A 1141 51.37 10.40 19.59
N ASP A 1142 51.45 9.08 19.78
CA ASP A 1142 50.44 8.14 19.28
C ASP A 1142 49.20 7.99 20.19
N THR A 1143 49.13 8.73 21.31
CA THR A 1143 48.05 8.56 22.29
C THR A 1143 47.06 9.72 22.25
N ALA A 1144 45.78 9.41 22.02
CA ALA A 1144 44.67 10.37 22.15
C ALA A 1144 44.01 10.26 23.54
N LEU A 1145 43.97 11.36 24.28
CA LEU A 1145 43.43 11.44 25.64
C LEU A 1145 42.28 12.46 25.70
N ASP A 1146 41.25 12.18 26.49
CA ASP A 1146 40.19 13.17 26.76
C ASP A 1146 40.78 14.39 27.48
N MET A 1147 40.52 15.59 26.97
CA MET A 1147 40.96 16.83 27.61
C MET A 1147 40.19 17.09 28.91
N ARG A 1148 38.93 16.65 28.99
CA ARG A 1148 38.07 16.97 30.12
C ARG A 1148 38.66 16.40 31.41
N GLY A 1149 38.86 17.28 32.40
CA GLY A 1149 39.43 16.92 33.70
C GLY A 1149 40.93 16.62 33.69
N ARG A 1150 41.63 16.79 32.55
CA ARG A 1150 43.07 16.47 32.38
C ARG A 1150 43.93 17.61 31.84
N CYS A 1151 43.33 18.75 31.54
CA CYS A 1151 44.03 19.95 31.06
C CYS A 1151 44.04 21.08 32.11
N SER A 1152 45.05 21.96 32.02
CA SER A 1152 45.21 23.15 32.87
C SER A 1152 44.13 24.20 32.58
N ALA A 1153 43.99 25.20 33.45
CA ALA A 1153 43.04 26.29 33.25
C ALA A 1153 43.31 27.06 31.94
N GLY A 1154 44.58 27.38 31.65
CA GLY A 1154 44.97 28.04 30.40
C GLY A 1154 44.71 27.20 29.16
N GLN A 1155 45.03 25.89 29.20
CA GLN A 1155 44.73 24.96 28.09
C GLN A 1155 43.22 24.87 27.81
N LYS A 1156 42.37 24.89 28.85
CA LYS A 1156 40.91 24.88 28.70
C LYS A 1156 40.40 26.12 27.97
N VAL A 1157 40.88 27.29 28.38
CA VAL A 1157 40.48 28.58 27.77
C VAL A 1157 40.93 28.62 26.32
N LEU A 1158 42.19 28.27 26.04
CA LEU A 1158 42.75 28.28 24.70
C LEU A 1158 42.02 27.29 23.76
N ALA A 1159 41.81 26.04 24.20
CA ALA A 1159 41.09 25.03 23.42
C ALA A 1159 39.66 25.48 23.10
N SER A 1160 38.96 26.04 24.09
CA SER A 1160 37.60 26.53 23.90
C SER A 1160 37.54 27.70 22.92
N LEU A 1161 38.52 28.61 22.97
CA LEU A 1161 38.64 29.73 22.05
C LEU A 1161 38.92 29.28 20.61
N ILE A 1162 39.85 28.33 20.43
CA ILE A 1162 40.19 27.76 19.12
C ILE A 1162 38.99 27.01 18.52
N ILE A 1163 38.28 26.20 19.30
CA ILE A 1163 37.09 25.50 18.84
C ILE A 1163 36.02 26.49 18.40
N ARG A 1164 35.82 27.59 19.14
CA ARG A 1164 34.88 28.66 18.76
C ARG A 1164 35.30 29.35 17.45
N LEU A 1165 36.60 29.62 17.26
CA LEU A 1165 37.12 30.18 16.02
C LEU A 1165 36.85 29.24 14.82
N ALA A 1166 37.12 27.95 14.97
CA ALA A 1166 36.87 26.94 13.94
C ALA A 1166 35.37 26.79 13.60
N LEU A 1167 34.50 26.84 14.62
CA LEU A 1167 33.05 26.82 14.43
C LEU A 1167 32.55 28.08 13.73
N ALA A 1168 33.10 29.25 14.08
CA ALA A 1168 32.75 30.50 13.40
C ALA A 1168 33.16 30.45 11.92
N GLU A 1169 34.34 29.92 11.62
CA GLU A 1169 34.80 29.73 10.24
C GLU A 1169 33.88 28.81 9.42
N THR A 1170 33.47 27.70 10.02
CA THR A 1170 32.70 26.67 9.32
C THR A 1170 31.24 27.07 9.11
N PHE A 1171 30.62 27.74 10.09
CA PHE A 1171 29.18 28.01 10.11
C PHE A 1171 28.80 29.48 9.83
N CYS A 1172 29.73 30.43 9.89
CA CYS A 1172 29.45 31.86 9.72
C CYS A 1172 29.89 32.42 8.36
N LEU A 1173 29.75 31.66 7.26
CA LEU A 1173 30.16 32.07 5.91
C LEU A 1173 29.59 33.44 5.47
N ASN A 1174 28.37 33.79 5.91
CA ASN A 1174 27.68 35.03 5.55
C ASN A 1174 27.75 36.13 6.62
N CYS A 1175 28.31 35.84 7.80
CA CYS A 1175 28.39 36.73 8.95
C CYS A 1175 29.81 36.72 9.52
N GLY A 1176 30.62 37.72 9.17
CA GLY A 1176 32.02 37.78 9.56
C GLY A 1176 32.27 38.21 11.01
N ILE A 1177 31.28 38.13 11.90
CA ILE A 1177 31.34 38.70 13.26
C ILE A 1177 31.78 37.63 14.26
N LEU A 1178 32.72 37.96 15.14
CA LEU A 1178 33.12 37.12 16.28
C LEU A 1178 33.45 37.99 17.51
N ALA A 1179 32.94 37.63 18.69
CA ALA A 1179 33.29 38.30 19.94
C ALA A 1179 34.10 37.39 20.87
N LEU A 1180 35.22 37.89 21.36
CA LEU A 1180 36.10 37.26 22.34
C LEU A 1180 36.06 38.08 23.62
N ASP A 1181 35.48 37.49 24.67
CA ASP A 1181 35.32 38.12 25.98
C ASP A 1181 36.39 37.59 26.94
N GLU A 1182 37.30 38.47 27.36
CA GLU A 1182 38.46 38.20 28.23
C GLU A 1182 39.32 37.00 27.76
N PRO A 1183 39.84 37.03 26.52
CA PRO A 1183 40.51 35.89 25.90
C PRO A 1183 41.85 35.50 26.56
N THR A 1184 42.44 36.38 27.38
CA THR A 1184 43.71 36.14 28.09
C THR A 1184 43.53 35.54 29.49
N THR A 1185 42.30 35.26 29.91
CA THR A 1185 42.01 34.71 31.24
C THR A 1185 42.77 33.40 31.49
N ASN A 1186 43.55 33.34 32.57
CA ASN A 1186 44.36 32.18 32.97
C ASN A 1186 45.40 31.72 31.93
N LEU A 1187 45.78 32.56 30.97
CA LEU A 1187 46.91 32.31 30.08
C LEU A 1187 48.20 32.88 30.68
N ASP A 1188 49.32 32.22 30.41
CA ASP A 1188 50.65 32.77 30.68
C ASP A 1188 51.06 33.75 29.58
N ARG A 1189 52.09 34.56 29.85
CA ARG A 1189 52.53 35.61 28.93
C ARG A 1189 52.91 35.08 27.54
N GLU A 1190 53.57 33.92 27.47
CA GLU A 1190 53.96 33.30 26.20
C GLU A 1190 52.73 32.90 25.35
N ASN A 1191 51.70 32.29 25.96
CA ASN A 1191 50.48 31.96 25.22
C ASN A 1191 49.63 33.22 24.92
N ILE A 1192 49.70 34.28 25.74
CA ILE A 1192 49.07 35.58 25.44
C ILE A 1192 49.69 36.20 24.18
N GLU A 1193 51.02 36.26 24.10
CA GLU A 1193 51.74 36.76 22.93
C GLU A 1193 51.45 35.92 21.68
N SER A 1194 51.51 34.59 21.82
CA SER A 1194 51.21 33.68 20.71
C SER A 1194 49.74 33.78 20.25
N LEU A 1195 48.80 33.98 21.19
CA LEU A 1195 47.39 34.24 20.88
C LEU A 1195 47.20 35.58 20.17
N ALA A 1196 47.89 36.64 20.60
CA ALA A 1196 47.87 37.93 19.92
C ALA A 1196 48.37 37.78 18.48
N HIS A 1197 49.48 37.07 18.27
CA HIS A 1197 50.01 36.78 16.93
C HIS A 1197 49.02 35.98 16.06
N ALA A 1198 48.43 34.91 16.60
CA ALA A 1198 47.45 34.11 15.88
C ALA A 1198 46.20 34.93 15.49
N LEU A 1199 45.70 35.79 16.40
CA LEU A 1199 44.59 36.69 16.10
C LEU A 1199 44.98 37.72 15.03
N VAL A 1200 46.19 38.26 15.06
CA VAL A 1200 46.69 39.17 14.02
C VAL A 1200 46.79 38.46 12.66
N GLU A 1201 47.21 37.19 12.61
CA GLU A 1201 47.21 36.41 11.37
C GLU A 1201 45.79 36.12 10.85
N ILE A 1202 44.85 35.82 11.74
CA ILE A 1202 43.43 35.67 11.40
C ILE A 1202 42.87 36.99 10.86
N ILE A 1203 43.15 38.11 11.53
CA ILE A 1203 42.77 39.45 11.07
C ILE A 1203 43.40 39.73 9.70
N LYS A 1204 44.69 39.44 9.50
CA LYS A 1204 45.40 39.69 8.25
C LYS A 1204 44.83 38.85 7.10
N SER A 1205 44.65 37.55 7.30
CA SER A 1205 44.07 36.63 6.30
C SER A 1205 42.63 37.01 5.95
N ARG A 1206 41.84 37.46 6.93
CA ARG A 1206 40.43 37.83 6.74
C ARG A 1206 40.17 39.30 6.45
N SER A 1207 41.15 40.19 6.62
CA SER A 1207 41.03 41.62 6.27
C SER A 1207 40.72 41.82 4.78
N ARG A 1208 41.10 40.85 3.92
CA ARG A 1208 40.75 40.82 2.49
C ARG A 1208 39.24 40.60 2.26
N GLN A 1209 38.52 40.03 3.23
CA GLN A 1209 37.06 39.93 3.22
C GLN A 1209 36.47 41.25 3.74
N ARG A 1210 35.67 41.95 2.92
CA ARG A 1210 35.19 43.31 3.22
C ARG A 1210 34.42 43.48 4.54
N ASN A 1211 33.94 42.40 5.17
CA ASN A 1211 32.95 42.46 6.25
C ASN A 1211 33.33 41.59 7.49
N PHE A 1212 34.60 41.25 7.68
CA PHE A 1212 35.06 40.55 8.90
C PHE A 1212 35.14 41.53 10.09
N GLN A 1213 34.54 41.19 11.22
CA GLN A 1213 34.54 42.01 12.44
C GLN A 1213 34.87 41.15 13.66
N LEU A 1214 36.03 41.38 14.24
CA LEU A 1214 36.44 40.82 15.51
C LEU A 1214 36.19 41.84 16.62
N LEU A 1215 35.49 41.43 17.68
CA LEU A 1215 35.27 42.22 18.88
C LEU A 1215 36.05 41.58 20.02
N VAL A 1216 37.03 42.30 20.56
CA VAL A 1216 37.86 41.83 21.69
C VAL A 1216 37.54 42.68 22.90
N ILE A 1217 37.15 42.02 24.00
CA ILE A 1217 37.02 42.63 25.31
C ILE A 1217 38.13 42.11 26.19
N THR A 1218 38.86 43.01 26.84
CA THR A 1218 39.91 42.64 27.76
C THR A 1218 40.12 43.71 28.84
N HIS A 1219 40.66 43.33 29.99
CA HIS A 1219 41.26 44.26 30.96
C HIS A 1219 42.78 44.31 30.87
N ASP A 1220 43.38 43.40 30.09
CA ASP A 1220 44.81 43.26 29.87
C ASP A 1220 45.30 44.29 28.85
N GLU A 1221 45.92 45.37 29.33
CA GLU A 1221 46.45 46.42 28.47
C GLU A 1221 47.68 45.96 27.66
N ASP A 1222 48.48 45.03 28.16
CA ASP A 1222 49.64 44.46 27.46
C ASP A 1222 49.19 43.69 26.22
N PHE A 1223 48.13 42.90 26.34
CA PHE A 1223 47.52 42.22 25.19
C PHE A 1223 46.98 43.20 24.13
N VAL A 1224 46.44 44.34 24.55
CA VAL A 1224 45.96 45.40 23.64
C VAL A 1224 47.13 46.07 22.95
N GLU A 1225 48.24 46.29 23.66
CA GLU A 1225 49.46 46.83 23.07
C GLU A 1225 50.03 45.88 22.02
N LEU A 1226 50.09 44.58 22.30
CA LEU A 1226 50.53 43.55 21.35
C LEU A 1226 49.66 43.52 20.09
N LEU A 1227 48.34 43.64 20.24
CA LEU A 1227 47.42 43.79 19.11
C LEU A 1227 47.59 45.14 18.40
N GLY A 1228 47.91 46.21 19.14
CA GLY A 1228 48.12 47.57 18.65
C GLY A 1228 49.43 47.77 17.87
N ARG A 1229 50.44 46.92 18.10
CA ARG A 1229 51.66 46.85 17.27
C ARG A 1229 51.36 46.42 15.83
N SER A 1230 50.19 45.81 15.59
CA SER A 1230 49.69 45.54 14.25
C SER A 1230 49.03 46.80 13.66
N SER A 1231 49.27 47.10 12.39
CA SER A 1231 48.75 48.29 11.69
C SER A 1231 47.22 48.31 11.48
N TYR A 1232 46.46 47.51 12.22
CA TYR A 1232 45.02 47.29 12.04
C TYR A 1232 44.15 47.96 13.11
N ILE A 1233 44.74 48.62 14.12
CA ILE A 1233 44.03 49.30 15.21
C ILE A 1233 44.51 50.75 15.35
N GLU A 1234 43.65 51.71 15.00
CA GLU A 1234 43.90 53.13 15.27
C GLU A 1234 43.27 53.58 16.60
N HIS A 1235 42.14 52.96 16.96
CA HIS A 1235 41.31 53.36 18.10
C HIS A 1235 40.79 52.15 18.86
N PHE A 1236 40.66 52.32 20.17
CA PHE A 1236 39.97 51.39 21.05
C PHE A 1236 38.94 52.14 21.91
N TYR A 1237 38.02 51.41 22.52
CA TYR A 1237 37.05 51.97 23.44
C TYR A 1237 37.46 51.65 24.88
N ARG A 1238 37.54 52.69 25.72
CA ARG A 1238 37.78 52.54 27.15
C ARG A 1238 36.48 52.74 27.92
N ILE A 1239 36.12 51.75 28.72
CA ILE A 1239 34.89 51.71 29.51
C ILE A 1239 35.27 52.02 30.96
N ARG A 1240 34.63 53.04 31.52
CA ARG A 1240 34.86 53.51 32.90
C ARG A 1240 33.55 53.75 33.62
N LYS A 1241 33.63 53.99 34.93
CA LYS A 1241 32.51 54.47 35.73
C LYS A 1241 32.56 56.00 35.78
N ASN A 1242 31.43 56.66 35.54
CA ASN A 1242 31.28 58.09 35.73
C ASN A 1242 31.10 58.43 37.22
N GLN A 1243 30.87 59.71 37.55
CA GLN A 1243 30.68 60.17 38.94
C GLN A 1243 29.47 59.51 39.61
N ASP A 1244 28.41 59.22 38.85
CA ASP A 1244 27.18 58.57 39.31
C ASP A 1244 27.29 57.03 39.35
N GLN A 1245 28.50 56.48 39.23
CA GLN A 1245 28.77 55.02 39.15
C GLN A 1245 28.09 54.32 37.97
N ASN A 1246 27.65 55.06 36.95
CA ASN A 1246 27.14 54.54 35.69
C ASN A 1246 28.29 54.27 34.70
N SER A 1247 28.10 53.27 33.83
CA SER A 1247 29.08 52.91 32.80
C SER A 1247 29.12 53.95 31.67
N GLU A 1248 30.31 54.44 31.35
CA GLU A 1248 30.58 55.41 30.29
C GLU A 1248 31.58 54.84 29.27
N ILE A 1249 31.30 55.05 27.97
CA ILE A 1249 32.13 54.54 26.87
C ILE A 1249 32.87 55.70 26.22
N SER A 1250 34.20 55.70 26.32
CA SER A 1250 35.08 56.72 25.72
C SER A 1250 35.92 56.12 24.58
N LYS A 1251 36.05 56.84 23.46
CA LYS A 1251 36.91 56.43 22.34
C LYS A 1251 38.32 56.98 22.55
N CYS A 1252 39.34 56.12 22.56
CA CYS A 1252 40.74 56.47 22.78
C CYS A 1252 41.61 56.10 21.56
N SER A 1253 42.70 56.84 21.35
CA SER A 1253 43.72 56.51 20.35
C SER A 1253 44.67 55.45 20.87
N ILE A 1254 45.14 54.52 20.04
CA ILE A 1254 46.13 53.51 20.47
C ILE A 1254 47.43 54.16 20.97
N THR A 1255 47.80 55.32 20.40
CA THR A 1255 48.97 56.13 20.83
C THR A 1255 48.88 56.66 22.26
N SER A 1256 47.68 56.63 22.88
CA SER A 1256 47.50 57.03 24.28
C SER A 1256 47.86 55.93 25.29
N LEU A 1257 48.07 54.68 24.84
CA LEU A 1257 48.58 53.60 25.70
C LEU A 1257 50.09 53.76 25.94
N SER A 1258 50.86 54.15 24.91
CA SER A 1258 52.31 54.37 25.00
C SER A 1258 52.73 55.57 25.85
N SER A 1259 51.82 56.50 26.15
CA SER A 1259 52.13 57.72 26.92
C SER A 1259 52.06 57.57 28.44
N TYR A 1260 51.73 56.38 28.96
CA TYR A 1260 51.61 56.14 30.41
C TYR A 1260 52.80 55.37 31.04
N VAL A 1261 53.87 55.12 30.27
CA VAL A 1261 55.09 54.41 30.72
C VAL A 1261 56.36 55.27 30.53
N HIS A 1262 56.22 56.60 30.53
CA HIS A 1262 57.35 57.52 30.65
C HIS A 1262 57.26 58.38 31.90
#